data_AF-A0A6I9PS85-F1
#
_entry.id   AF-A0A6I9PS85-F1
#
_cell.length_a   1.000
_cell.length_b   1.000
_cell.length_c   1.000
_cell.angle_alpha   90.00
_cell.angle_beta   90.00
_cell.angle_gamma   90.00
#
_symmetry.space_group_name_H-M   'P 1'
#
loop_
_entity.id
_entity.type
_entity.pdbx_description
1 polymer ?
#
loop_
_entity_poly.entity_id
_entity_poly.type
_entity_poly.pdbx_seq_one_letter_code
_entity_poly.pdbx_strand_id
1 'polypeptide(L)'
;MTGSRTKSRRIMISELFIVRHPFSVCVPADHTVTLRVRAEGKGILHYQWFTEDDEEVFAGNTEDLTIQAKKSQLYICRVSDNFCNCVFSDWVKVKALDIDKSGLSIHWQGEPHIAESPKPQTVRQGKKLTLHCAAFGIPTPHYQWYRNGQPLQDKTTGTLQIDNATAEHEGSYLCCISNILQETWTEPVDVGIVQTDLLPTPATTATDKVALLIGNLNYSHHPALMAPIMDVHQLANLLQQLGFRVVSLLDLTREEMLAAIEKFIQLLDRGVYGLFYYAGHGYEHAGRNYLVAVDAPQPYRPENCVCVQRVMRSMQEKQTALSVMLLDTCRKWYNQDCIPSGIMPLGPTGNTVYGYATCEDAEAFEVQDGGKSTGIFTKYLNAHILQTEKVTHVLERVSEDLGRDPLVTGKQQVEIKHTLKEPRSLADPVQTAGHTRELHLRDACWRQANKLPRKKRRMFVCGVEVEVSFSALFSNVLMAFATVKTKGPRTQDCTVTLSSIPPMEDIFSGPGRSEEMDSLLFTKSENTDSTLRLCALQKLTESLVIKVDLHYTDRDSKLRLTESQQVDIGKPLVASCKLHRRNHTTPAKKKEGASAQSMGNITSSKPRLHQTQAGPFTRKAECAAKVAVTRGNEPEENDENELQDFTF
;
A
#
# COMPACT_ATOMS: atom_id res chain seq x y z
N MET A 1 -35.84 110.07 18.03
CA MET A 1 -35.51 109.39 19.31
C MET A 1 -36.36 108.12 19.41
N THR A 2 -35.80 106.96 19.07
CA THR A 2 -36.47 105.67 19.27
C THR A 2 -35.46 104.73 19.92
N GLY A 3 -35.35 104.87 21.24
CA GLY A 3 -34.57 103.98 22.09
C GLY A 3 -35.45 102.84 22.63
N SER A 4 -35.02 101.62 22.31
CA SER A 4 -35.02 100.40 23.14
C SER A 4 -36.03 100.25 24.28
N ARG A 5 -36.81 99.16 24.22
CA ARG A 5 -36.89 98.21 25.35
C ARG A 5 -37.23 96.80 24.87
N THR A 6 -36.21 95.97 24.94
CA THR A 6 -36.20 94.51 24.91
C THR A 6 -37.23 93.90 25.87
N LYS A 7 -38.00 92.91 25.39
CA LYS A 7 -38.69 91.92 26.25
C LYS A 7 -38.17 90.52 25.94
N SER A 8 -37.22 90.13 26.78
CA SER A 8 -36.97 88.81 27.36
C SER A 8 -37.44 87.59 26.55
N ARG A 9 -36.49 86.93 25.87
CA ARG A 9 -36.63 85.51 25.53
C ARG A 9 -36.66 84.70 26.83
N ARG A 10 -37.68 83.85 26.98
CA ARG A 10 -37.80 82.84 28.04
C ARG A 10 -36.54 81.98 28.07
N ILE A 11 -35.94 81.88 29.24
CA ILE A 11 -34.86 80.95 29.57
C ILE A 11 -35.47 79.54 29.56
N MET A 12 -35.08 78.72 28.57
CA MET A 12 -35.34 77.27 28.61
C MET A 12 -34.44 76.67 29.70
N ILE A 13 -35.02 75.86 30.58
CA ILE A 13 -34.30 75.11 31.61
C ILE A 13 -33.55 73.98 30.89
N SER A 14 -32.22 74.03 30.84
CA SER A 14 -31.39 72.91 30.38
C SER A 14 -31.22 71.90 31.51
N GLU A 15 -31.97 70.81 31.47
CA GLU A 15 -31.71 69.60 32.26
C GLU A 15 -30.36 68.98 31.82
N LEU A 16 -29.72 68.19 32.69
CA LEU A 16 -28.47 67.49 32.35
C LEU A 16 -28.77 66.32 31.41
N PHE A 17 -28.18 66.31 30.21
CA PHE A 17 -28.33 65.19 29.26
C PHE A 17 -27.07 65.00 28.41
N ILE A 18 -26.91 63.79 27.86
CA ILE A 18 -25.81 63.44 26.98
C ILE A 18 -26.19 63.80 25.53
N VAL A 19 -25.39 64.64 24.89
CA VAL A 19 -25.56 65.08 23.49
C VAL A 19 -24.89 64.10 22.53
N ARG A 20 -23.79 63.48 22.95
CA ARG A 20 -23.06 62.48 22.17
C ARG A 20 -22.63 61.34 23.07
N HIS A 21 -23.23 60.18 22.82
CA HIS A 21 -22.80 58.92 23.41
C HIS A 21 -21.50 58.44 22.74
N PRO A 22 -20.64 57.71 23.46
CA PRO A 22 -19.53 57.01 22.86
C PRO A 22 -20.07 55.87 21.99
N PHE A 23 -19.22 55.30 21.14
CA PHE A 23 -19.57 54.13 20.34
C PHE A 23 -18.59 52.98 20.58
N SER A 24 -19.05 51.75 20.39
CA SER A 24 -18.21 50.56 20.51
C SER A 24 -17.13 50.56 19.43
N VAL A 25 -15.94 50.08 19.75
CA VAL A 25 -14.79 49.98 18.81
C VAL A 25 -14.26 48.56 18.78
N CYS A 26 -13.73 48.15 17.63
CA CYS A 26 -13.03 46.88 17.45
C CYS A 26 -11.66 47.21 16.88
N VAL A 27 -10.57 46.87 17.57
CA VAL A 27 -9.21 47.25 17.18
C VAL A 27 -8.22 46.11 17.46
N PRO A 28 -7.04 46.10 16.79
CA PRO A 28 -5.97 45.18 17.14
C PRO A 28 -5.53 45.33 18.59
N ALA A 29 -4.98 44.26 19.17
CA ALA A 29 -4.40 44.28 20.51
C ALA A 29 -3.37 45.40 20.65
N ASP A 30 -3.34 46.03 21.82
CA ASP A 30 -2.48 47.18 22.16
C ASP A 30 -2.71 48.46 21.34
N HIS A 31 -3.72 48.50 20.47
CA HIS A 31 -4.11 49.73 19.79
C HIS A 31 -4.69 50.74 20.79
N THR A 32 -4.29 52.00 20.66
CA THR A 32 -4.77 53.08 21.52
C THR A 32 -6.05 53.67 20.96
N VAL A 33 -7.12 53.67 21.75
CA VAL A 33 -8.44 54.20 21.37
C VAL A 33 -8.87 55.29 22.31
N THR A 34 -9.59 56.27 21.79
CA THR A 34 -10.20 57.35 22.59
C THR A 34 -11.72 57.25 22.52
N LEU A 35 -12.35 56.92 23.64
CA LEU A 35 -13.79 57.00 23.82
C LEU A 35 -14.17 58.43 24.18
N ARG A 36 -15.29 58.93 23.64
CA ARG A 36 -15.68 60.34 23.81
C ARG A 36 -17.16 60.46 24.16
N VAL A 37 -17.43 61.21 25.23
CA VAL A 37 -18.77 61.62 25.66
C VAL A 37 -18.89 63.13 25.55
N ARG A 38 -20.04 63.64 25.12
CA ARG A 38 -20.36 65.08 25.23
C ARG A 38 -21.73 65.23 25.89
N ALA A 39 -21.83 66.13 26.85
CA ALA A 39 -23.02 66.36 27.63
C ALA A 39 -23.25 67.87 27.80
N GLU A 40 -24.51 68.25 27.99
CA GLU A 40 -24.93 69.61 28.26
C GLU A 40 -25.69 69.64 29.59
N GLY A 41 -25.44 70.67 30.39
CA GLY A 41 -26.06 70.85 31.71
C GLY A 41 -25.71 72.23 32.28
N LYS A 42 -26.28 72.56 33.44
CA LYS A 42 -26.00 73.83 34.12
C LYS A 42 -24.78 73.72 35.03
N GLY A 43 -23.77 74.53 34.76
CA GLY A 43 -22.56 74.61 35.60
C GLY A 43 -21.42 73.73 35.09
N ILE A 44 -20.45 73.45 35.98
CA ILE A 44 -19.29 72.62 35.66
C ILE A 44 -19.74 71.16 35.68
N LEU A 45 -19.41 70.42 34.61
CA LEU A 45 -19.70 69.00 34.49
C LEU A 45 -18.49 68.17 34.93
N HIS A 46 -18.75 67.11 35.70
CA HIS A 46 -17.77 66.13 36.15
C HIS A 46 -18.02 64.80 35.45
N TYR A 47 -16.96 64.20 34.95
CA TYR A 47 -16.98 62.94 34.22
C TYR A 47 -16.30 61.87 35.06
N GLN A 48 -16.80 60.64 35.02
CA GLN A 48 -16.10 59.49 35.56
C GLN A 48 -16.43 58.25 34.73
N TRP A 49 -15.41 57.58 34.23
CA TRP A 49 -15.55 56.32 33.49
C TRP A 49 -15.47 55.10 34.41
N PHE A 50 -16.26 54.09 34.09
CA PHE A 50 -16.38 52.82 34.81
C PHE A 50 -16.21 51.65 33.85
N THR A 51 -15.72 50.54 34.39
CA THR A 51 -15.70 49.24 33.69
C THR A 51 -16.94 48.42 34.01
N GLU A 52 -17.11 47.27 33.36
CA GLU A 52 -18.25 46.37 33.57
C GLU A 52 -18.36 45.81 35.01
N ASP A 53 -17.24 45.83 35.74
CA ASP A 53 -17.14 45.42 37.14
C ASP A 53 -17.51 46.56 38.12
N ASP A 54 -18.02 47.69 37.61
CA ASP A 54 -18.33 48.92 38.36
C ASP A 54 -17.11 49.61 39.00
N GLU A 55 -15.90 49.24 38.55
CA GLU A 55 -14.64 49.83 38.99
C GLU A 55 -14.35 51.13 38.24
N GLU A 56 -13.93 52.18 38.97
CA GLU A 56 -13.52 53.46 38.40
C GLU A 56 -12.23 53.32 37.57
N VAL A 57 -12.26 53.82 36.34
CA VAL A 57 -11.07 53.84 35.49
C VAL A 57 -10.12 54.94 35.96
N PHE A 58 -8.88 54.57 36.29
CA PHE A 58 -7.83 55.52 36.67
C PHE A 58 -7.61 56.56 35.57
N ALA A 59 -7.55 57.85 35.95
CA ALA A 59 -7.48 58.99 35.03
C ALA A 59 -8.63 59.09 34.01
N GLY A 60 -9.76 58.41 34.25
CA GLY A 60 -10.99 58.52 33.48
C GLY A 60 -11.93 59.60 34.00
N ASN A 61 -11.42 60.74 34.44
CA ASN A 61 -12.23 61.84 35.01
C ASN A 61 -12.55 62.97 34.01
N THR A 62 -12.34 62.71 32.71
CA THR A 62 -12.54 63.65 31.61
C THR A 62 -13.56 63.13 30.59
N GLU A 63 -14.04 64.03 29.75
CA GLU A 63 -14.99 63.74 28.66
C GLU A 63 -14.44 62.78 27.59
N ASP A 64 -13.11 62.68 27.48
CA ASP A 64 -12.39 61.75 26.61
C ASP A 64 -11.62 60.74 27.48
N LEU A 65 -11.75 59.44 27.20
CA LEU A 65 -11.01 58.36 27.83
C LEU A 65 -10.11 57.68 26.80
N THR A 66 -8.79 57.80 26.98
CA THR A 66 -7.79 57.15 26.11
C THR A 66 -7.23 55.90 26.78
N ILE A 67 -7.36 54.75 26.12
CA ILE A 67 -6.93 53.45 26.65
C ILE A 67 -6.23 52.60 25.57
N GLN A 68 -5.35 51.70 26.01
CA GLN A 68 -4.81 50.63 25.16
C GLN A 68 -5.71 49.40 25.23
N ALA A 69 -6.15 48.91 24.08
CA ALA A 69 -7.04 47.76 23.97
C ALA A 69 -6.28 46.44 24.23
N LYS A 70 -6.04 46.13 25.51
CA LYS A 70 -5.36 44.88 25.94
C LYS A 70 -6.31 43.69 26.06
N LYS A 71 -7.54 43.94 26.54
CA LYS A 71 -8.61 42.95 26.68
C LYS A 71 -9.93 43.53 26.21
N SER A 72 -10.83 42.67 25.76
CA SER A 72 -12.19 43.09 25.42
C SER A 72 -12.94 43.47 26.70
N GLN A 73 -13.45 44.70 26.78
CA GLN A 73 -14.03 45.25 28.01
C GLN A 73 -15.16 46.24 27.67
N LEU A 74 -16.20 46.30 28.50
CA LEU A 74 -17.24 47.32 28.44
C LEU A 74 -16.89 48.54 29.29
N TYR A 75 -17.25 49.72 28.79
CA TYR A 75 -17.07 51.01 29.47
C TYR A 75 -18.35 51.82 29.45
N ILE A 76 -18.57 52.58 30.52
CA ILE A 76 -19.65 53.56 30.65
C ILE A 76 -19.11 54.82 31.30
N CYS A 77 -19.65 55.98 30.94
CA CYS A 77 -19.31 57.25 31.57
C CYS A 77 -20.50 57.77 32.37
N ARG A 78 -20.27 58.08 33.64
CA ARG A 78 -21.16 58.92 34.45
C ARG A 78 -20.81 60.38 34.21
N VAL A 79 -21.82 61.19 33.91
CA VAL A 79 -21.71 62.66 33.88
C VAL A 79 -22.54 63.21 35.01
N SER A 80 -21.97 64.11 35.81
CA SER A 80 -22.64 64.75 36.94
C SER A 80 -22.42 66.26 36.95
N ASP A 81 -23.34 67.00 37.56
CA ASP A 81 -23.22 68.45 37.76
C ASP A 81 -23.00 68.80 39.24
N ASN A 82 -22.82 70.09 39.52
CA ASN A 82 -22.66 70.61 40.89
C ASN A 82 -23.96 70.57 41.73
N PHE A 83 -25.07 70.11 41.16
CA PHE A 83 -26.38 69.98 41.81
C PHE A 83 -26.74 68.52 42.10
N CYS A 84 -25.77 67.60 41.98
CA CYS A 84 -25.93 66.16 42.19
C CYS A 84 -26.87 65.48 41.19
N ASN A 85 -27.13 66.08 40.02
CA ASN A 85 -27.77 65.36 38.92
C ASN A 85 -26.75 64.44 38.27
N CYS A 86 -27.15 63.23 37.87
CA CYS A 86 -26.28 62.28 37.17
C CYS A 86 -26.99 61.60 36.01
N VAL A 87 -26.28 61.46 34.89
CA VAL A 87 -26.70 60.69 33.72
C VAL A 87 -25.56 59.77 33.28
N PHE A 88 -25.90 58.65 32.67
CA PHE A 88 -24.93 57.68 32.19
C PHE A 88 -24.96 57.59 30.67
N SER A 89 -23.79 57.41 30.07
CA SER A 89 -23.68 57.10 28.64
C SER A 89 -24.21 55.69 28.34
N ASP A 90 -24.28 55.36 27.06
CA ASP A 90 -24.47 53.97 26.67
C ASP A 90 -23.22 53.17 27.02
N TRP A 91 -23.42 51.89 27.34
CA TRP A 91 -22.33 50.94 27.42
C TRP A 91 -21.68 50.76 26.06
N VAL A 92 -20.37 50.92 25.99
CA VAL A 92 -19.59 50.70 24.77
C VAL A 92 -18.55 49.63 24.98
N LYS A 93 -18.46 48.73 24.01
CA LYS A 93 -17.47 47.65 24.01
C LYS A 93 -16.22 48.10 23.28
N VAL A 94 -15.08 47.96 23.93
CA VAL A 94 -13.77 48.00 23.28
C VAL A 94 -13.36 46.56 23.06
N LYS A 95 -13.47 46.06 21.84
CA LYS A 95 -13.08 44.70 21.46
C LYS A 95 -11.63 44.71 20.97
N ALA A 96 -10.77 43.97 21.64
CA ALA A 96 -9.38 43.74 21.23
C ALA A 96 -9.29 42.45 20.42
N LEU A 97 -8.69 42.52 19.22
CA LEU A 97 -8.40 41.36 18.36
C LEU A 97 -6.91 41.04 18.39
N ASP A 98 -6.56 39.77 18.63
CA ASP A 98 -5.18 39.29 18.54
C ASP A 98 -4.79 39.06 17.07
N ILE A 99 -4.52 40.15 16.35
CA ILE A 99 -4.19 40.15 14.93
C ILE A 99 -3.01 41.09 14.69
N ASP A 100 -2.12 40.70 13.79
CA ASP A 100 -0.96 41.49 13.40
C ASP A 100 -1.40 42.85 12.83
N LYS A 101 -0.78 43.93 13.32
CA LYS A 101 -1.02 45.31 12.86
C LYS A 101 -0.17 45.64 11.60
N SER A 102 0.67 44.71 11.14
CA SER A 102 1.51 44.92 9.96
C SER A 102 0.66 45.26 8.73
N GLY A 103 0.98 46.39 8.08
CA GLY A 103 0.23 46.90 6.92
C GLY A 103 -0.87 47.92 7.21
N LEU A 104 -1.23 48.20 8.47
CA LEU A 104 -2.18 49.27 8.79
C LEU A 104 -1.56 50.66 8.52
N SER A 105 -2.27 51.50 7.75
CA SER A 105 -1.82 52.87 7.46
C SER A 105 -1.62 53.67 8.74
N ILE A 106 -0.53 54.46 8.80
CA ILE A 106 -0.31 55.43 9.89
C ILE A 106 -1.39 56.52 9.96
N HIS A 107 -2.20 56.65 8.90
CA HIS A 107 -3.29 57.61 8.79
C HIS A 107 -4.68 56.97 8.91
N TRP A 108 -4.78 55.70 9.34
CA TRP A 108 -6.06 55.01 9.54
C TRP A 108 -6.97 55.81 10.50
N GLN A 109 -8.19 56.12 10.06
CA GLN A 109 -9.11 57.00 10.79
C GLN A 109 -10.25 56.23 11.47
N GLY A 110 -10.29 54.90 11.30
CA GLY A 110 -11.33 54.05 11.85
C GLY A 110 -12.23 53.40 10.82
N GLU A 111 -11.99 53.61 9.53
CA GLU A 111 -12.65 52.89 8.44
C GLU A 111 -12.46 51.38 8.59
N PRO A 112 -13.42 50.53 8.18
CA PRO A 112 -13.30 49.09 8.39
C PRO A 112 -12.12 48.50 7.62
N HIS A 113 -11.29 47.73 8.32
CA HIS A 113 -10.15 47.03 7.75
C HIS A 113 -10.31 45.52 7.93
N ILE A 114 -10.26 44.78 6.83
CA ILE A 114 -10.38 43.31 6.83
C ILE A 114 -9.02 42.73 7.19
N ALA A 115 -8.97 42.04 8.33
CA ALA A 115 -7.76 41.46 8.87
C ALA A 115 -7.68 39.95 8.59
N GLU A 116 -8.83 39.28 8.47
CA GLU A 116 -8.94 37.91 8.01
C GLU A 116 -10.07 37.80 6.99
N SER A 117 -9.74 37.38 5.77
CA SER A 117 -10.71 37.05 4.74
C SER A 117 -11.12 35.58 4.85
N PRO A 118 -12.36 35.23 4.45
CA PRO A 118 -12.76 33.84 4.35
C PRO A 118 -11.88 33.08 3.35
N LYS A 119 -11.85 31.76 3.48
CA LYS A 119 -11.07 30.88 2.62
C LYS A 119 -12.01 29.93 1.86
N PRO A 120 -11.68 29.56 0.61
CA PRO A 120 -12.46 28.58 -0.13
C PRO A 120 -12.46 27.24 0.60
N GLN A 121 -13.58 26.53 0.56
CA GLN A 121 -13.74 25.28 1.29
C GLN A 121 -14.63 24.30 0.51
N THR A 122 -14.24 23.03 0.48
CA THR A 122 -15.11 21.95 0.01
C THR A 122 -15.62 21.16 1.22
N VAL A 123 -16.95 21.07 1.37
CA VAL A 123 -17.61 20.41 2.50
C VAL A 123 -18.44 19.25 2.01
N ARG A 124 -18.43 18.14 2.75
CA ARG A 124 -19.31 16.99 2.45
C ARG A 124 -20.75 17.32 2.81
N GLN A 125 -21.69 16.88 1.98
CA GLN A 125 -23.10 16.97 2.32
C GLN A 125 -23.37 16.35 3.71
N GLY A 126 -24.20 17.00 4.53
CA GLY A 126 -24.46 16.55 5.90
C GLY A 126 -23.50 17.09 6.96
N LYS A 127 -22.42 17.79 6.58
CA LYS A 127 -21.42 18.32 7.51
C LYS A 127 -21.55 19.81 7.72
N LYS A 128 -20.92 20.28 8.79
CA LYS A 128 -20.86 21.67 9.20
C LYS A 128 -19.92 22.47 8.28
N LEU A 129 -20.43 23.54 7.69
CA LEU A 129 -19.68 24.57 6.96
C LEU A 129 -19.44 25.77 7.87
N THR A 130 -18.23 26.31 7.88
CA THR A 130 -17.87 27.48 8.70
C THR A 130 -16.92 28.38 7.94
N LEU A 131 -17.35 29.61 7.63
CA LEU A 131 -16.50 30.66 7.06
C LEU A 131 -16.23 31.72 8.12
N HIS A 132 -14.97 32.17 8.20
CA HIS A 132 -14.53 33.19 9.14
C HIS A 132 -14.14 34.47 8.40
N CYS A 133 -14.53 35.61 8.97
CA CYS A 133 -14.09 36.93 8.55
C CYS A 133 -13.85 37.78 9.80
N ALA A 134 -12.66 38.36 9.91
CA ALA A 134 -12.30 39.25 11.00
C ALA A 134 -11.95 40.63 10.43
N ALA A 135 -12.48 41.67 11.07
CA ALA A 135 -12.26 43.06 10.68
C ALA A 135 -12.29 43.95 11.91
N PHE A 136 -11.61 45.09 11.81
CA PHE A 136 -11.54 46.09 12.87
C PHE A 136 -11.89 47.48 12.32
N GLY A 137 -12.34 48.37 13.21
CA GLY A 137 -12.96 49.65 12.87
C GLY A 137 -13.36 50.46 14.10
N ILE A 138 -13.43 51.78 13.90
CA ILE A 138 -13.84 52.78 14.88
C ILE A 138 -14.89 53.66 14.18
N PRO A 139 -16.21 53.40 14.30
CA PRO A 139 -16.87 52.40 15.17
C PRO A 139 -16.72 50.95 14.74
N THR A 140 -17.10 50.03 15.65
CA THR A 140 -17.13 48.57 15.43
C THR A 140 -17.86 48.25 14.13
N PRO A 141 -17.22 47.53 13.20
CA PRO A 141 -17.87 47.17 11.94
C PRO A 141 -19.04 46.19 12.11
N HIS A 142 -20.06 46.36 11.29
CA HIS A 142 -21.14 45.41 11.07
C HIS A 142 -20.77 44.43 9.94
N TYR A 143 -21.24 43.19 10.05
CA TYR A 143 -21.03 42.16 9.04
C TYR A 143 -22.36 41.83 8.37
N GLN A 144 -22.32 41.48 7.09
CA GLN A 144 -23.44 40.88 6.37
C GLN A 144 -22.88 39.90 5.32
N TRP A 145 -23.25 38.62 5.44
CA TRP A 145 -22.83 37.60 4.48
C TRP A 145 -23.75 37.55 3.26
N TYR A 146 -23.16 37.27 2.10
CA TYR A 146 -23.83 37.07 0.84
C TYR A 146 -23.47 35.70 0.25
N ARG A 147 -24.42 35.10 -0.47
CA ARG A 147 -24.22 33.91 -1.29
C ARG A 147 -24.78 34.17 -2.68
N ASN A 148 -23.96 34.00 -3.71
CA ASN A 148 -24.33 34.22 -5.11
C ASN A 148 -24.99 35.60 -5.33
N GLY A 149 -24.47 36.63 -4.66
CA GLY A 149 -24.96 38.00 -4.73
C GLY A 149 -26.22 38.31 -3.90
N GLN A 150 -26.80 37.35 -3.18
CA GLN A 150 -27.96 37.56 -2.32
C GLN A 150 -27.59 37.59 -0.83
N PRO A 151 -28.16 38.50 -0.02
CA PRO A 151 -27.87 38.58 1.41
C PRO A 151 -28.45 37.37 2.14
N LEU A 152 -27.65 36.75 2.99
CA LEU A 152 -28.10 35.68 3.87
C LEU A 152 -28.76 36.28 5.12
N GLN A 153 -30.04 35.97 5.34
CA GLN A 153 -30.78 36.48 6.49
C GLN A 153 -30.14 36.06 7.81
N ASP A 154 -30.05 37.02 8.75
CA ASP A 154 -29.52 36.83 10.11
C ASP A 154 -28.07 36.33 10.18
N LYS A 155 -27.32 36.42 9.08
CA LYS A 155 -25.89 36.10 9.04
C LYS A 155 -25.07 37.40 9.10
N THR A 156 -25.05 37.99 10.29
CA THR A 156 -24.50 39.33 10.56
C THR A 156 -23.30 39.34 11.50
N THR A 157 -22.62 38.20 11.66
CA THR A 157 -21.43 38.08 12.51
C THR A 157 -20.20 37.72 11.67
N GLY A 158 -19.00 37.90 12.23
CA GLY A 158 -17.74 37.49 11.58
C GLY A 158 -17.57 35.98 11.38
N THR A 159 -18.57 35.15 11.71
CA THR A 159 -18.55 33.72 11.42
C THR A 159 -19.89 33.28 10.82
N LEU A 160 -19.84 32.80 9.58
CA LEU A 160 -20.98 32.14 8.94
C LEU A 160 -20.92 30.65 9.26
N GLN A 161 -21.96 30.16 9.93
CA GLN A 161 -22.11 28.74 10.26
C GLN A 161 -23.39 28.16 9.66
N ILE A 162 -23.24 27.01 9.00
CA ILE A 162 -24.31 26.16 8.48
C ILE A 162 -24.04 24.74 9.00
N ASP A 163 -24.88 24.23 9.91
CA ASP A 163 -24.61 22.97 10.61
C ASP A 163 -24.79 21.73 9.74
N ASN A 164 -25.71 21.81 8.77
CA ASN A 164 -26.02 20.73 7.85
C ASN A 164 -25.97 21.24 6.41
N ALA A 165 -24.81 21.14 5.77
CA ALA A 165 -24.62 21.59 4.39
C ALA A 165 -25.33 20.67 3.39
N THR A 166 -26.05 21.30 2.46
CA THR A 166 -26.79 20.67 1.35
C THR A 166 -26.29 21.26 0.02
N ALA A 167 -26.63 20.66 -1.12
CA ALA A 167 -26.24 21.17 -2.43
C ALA A 167 -26.65 22.64 -2.67
N GLU A 168 -27.75 23.09 -2.06
CA GLU A 168 -28.20 24.49 -2.14
C GLU A 168 -27.25 25.49 -1.43
N HIS A 169 -26.35 24.99 -0.58
CA HIS A 169 -25.34 25.78 0.09
C HIS A 169 -24.05 25.91 -0.73
N GLU A 170 -23.96 25.28 -1.90
CA GLU A 170 -22.88 25.53 -2.85
C GLU A 170 -22.98 26.94 -3.46
N GLY A 171 -21.83 27.57 -3.68
CA GLY A 171 -21.78 28.87 -4.34
C GLY A 171 -20.63 29.75 -3.90
N SER A 172 -20.66 30.98 -4.38
CA SER A 172 -19.66 32.00 -4.08
C SER A 172 -20.11 32.87 -2.92
N TYR A 173 -19.29 32.96 -1.87
CA TYR A 173 -19.57 33.67 -0.63
C TYR A 173 -18.66 34.87 -0.47
N LEU A 174 -19.23 35.96 0.02
CA LEU A 174 -18.49 37.19 0.34
C LEU A 174 -19.14 37.86 1.55
N CYS A 175 -18.33 38.58 2.31
CA CYS A 175 -18.78 39.32 3.49
C CYS A 175 -18.65 40.81 3.22
N CYS A 176 -19.76 41.54 3.44
CA CYS A 176 -19.77 42.99 3.54
C CYS A 176 -19.42 43.38 4.98
N ILE A 177 -18.47 44.29 5.13
CA ILE A 177 -18.05 44.87 6.40
C ILE A 177 -18.23 46.37 6.31
N SER A 178 -19.06 46.95 7.16
CA SER A 178 -19.39 48.37 7.10
C SER A 178 -19.40 49.05 8.47
N ASN A 179 -19.07 50.33 8.47
CA ASN A 179 -19.39 51.23 9.58
C ASN A 179 -19.86 52.58 9.00
N ILE A 180 -20.04 53.58 9.86
CA ILE A 180 -20.54 54.91 9.46
C ILE A 180 -19.61 55.65 8.48
N LEU A 181 -18.35 55.25 8.35
CA LEU A 181 -17.36 55.89 7.48
C LEU A 181 -17.35 55.26 6.08
N GLN A 182 -17.36 53.94 6.01
CA GLN A 182 -17.21 53.21 4.77
C GLN A 182 -17.78 51.79 4.84
N GLU A 183 -18.11 51.25 3.67
CA GLU A 183 -18.31 49.83 3.40
C GLU A 183 -17.11 49.25 2.63
N THR A 184 -16.66 48.06 3.03
CA THR A 184 -15.64 47.26 2.35
C THR A 184 -16.10 45.81 2.21
N TRP A 185 -15.56 45.11 1.23
CA TRP A 185 -15.97 43.74 0.88
C TRP A 185 -14.78 42.80 0.92
N THR A 186 -15.00 41.55 1.33
CA THR A 186 -14.01 40.48 1.10
C THR A 186 -14.00 40.12 -0.38
N GLU A 187 -12.89 39.54 -0.84
CA GLU A 187 -12.90 38.78 -2.10
C GLU A 187 -13.92 37.62 -2.00
N PRO A 188 -14.57 37.25 -3.12
CA PRO A 188 -15.44 36.10 -3.17
C PRO A 188 -14.65 34.81 -2.96
N VAL A 189 -15.21 33.89 -2.17
CA VAL A 189 -14.67 32.54 -1.99
C VAL A 189 -15.69 31.50 -2.38
N ASP A 190 -15.23 30.50 -3.12
CA ASP A 190 -16.09 29.41 -3.57
C ASP A 190 -16.17 28.32 -2.50
N VAL A 191 -17.41 27.93 -2.21
CA VAL A 191 -17.72 26.80 -1.37
C VAL A 191 -18.34 25.71 -2.22
N GLY A 192 -17.65 24.58 -2.32
CA GLY A 192 -18.14 23.38 -2.99
C GLY A 192 -18.83 22.43 -2.02
N ILE A 193 -20.00 21.91 -2.37
CA ILE A 193 -20.67 20.85 -1.60
C ILE A 193 -20.58 19.54 -2.36
N VAL A 194 -19.77 18.62 -1.86
CA VAL A 194 -19.58 17.32 -2.52
C VAL A 194 -20.52 16.28 -1.93
N GLN A 195 -21.29 15.64 -2.82
CA GLN A 195 -21.90 14.35 -2.54
C GLN A 195 -20.80 13.30 -2.37
N THR A 196 -21.03 12.33 -1.48
CA THR A 196 -20.02 11.39 -0.98
C THR A 196 -19.38 10.50 -2.07
N ASP A 197 -19.81 10.59 -3.33
CA ASP A 197 -19.35 9.70 -4.39
C ASP A 197 -18.26 10.27 -5.31
N LEU A 198 -17.75 11.50 -5.08
CA LEU A 198 -16.76 12.12 -6.01
C LEU A 198 -15.58 12.87 -5.37
N LEU A 199 -15.22 12.61 -4.11
CA LEU A 199 -13.86 12.94 -3.65
C LEU A 199 -12.94 11.76 -3.96
N PRO A 200 -11.77 11.93 -4.60
CA PRO A 200 -10.79 10.86 -4.65
C PRO A 200 -10.47 10.50 -3.20
N THR A 201 -10.78 9.26 -2.81
CA THR A 201 -10.20 8.66 -1.60
C THR A 201 -8.71 8.98 -1.63
N PRO A 202 -8.11 9.45 -0.50
CA PRO A 202 -6.68 9.69 -0.47
C PRO A 202 -6.00 8.45 -1.05
N ALA A 203 -5.20 8.65 -2.09
CA ALA A 203 -4.60 7.57 -2.85
C ALA A 203 -3.95 6.61 -1.85
N THR A 204 -4.37 5.36 -1.86
CA THR A 204 -3.83 4.36 -0.95
C THR A 204 -2.35 4.19 -1.29
N THR A 205 -1.51 4.25 -0.26
CA THR A 205 -0.07 4.06 -0.41
C THR A 205 0.38 2.83 0.36
N ALA A 206 1.47 2.23 -0.10
CA ALA A 206 2.20 1.20 0.62
C ALA A 206 3.48 1.77 1.23
N THR A 207 3.90 1.31 2.41
CA THR A 207 5.22 1.70 2.95
C THR A 207 6.36 0.95 2.24
N ASP A 208 6.07 -0.24 1.73
CA ASP A 208 6.90 -1.06 0.84
C ASP A 208 6.00 -2.13 0.19
N LYS A 209 6.48 -2.82 -0.85
CA LYS A 209 5.77 -3.91 -1.52
C LYS A 209 6.68 -5.13 -1.65
N VAL A 210 6.28 -6.26 -1.09
CA VAL A 210 7.10 -7.48 -1.01
C VAL A 210 6.31 -8.67 -1.50
N ALA A 211 6.93 -9.49 -2.36
CA ALA A 211 6.31 -10.70 -2.88
C ALA A 211 7.21 -11.94 -2.74
N LEU A 212 6.61 -13.05 -2.33
CA LEU A 212 7.23 -14.38 -2.37
C LEU A 212 6.43 -15.26 -3.34
N LEU A 213 7.10 -15.75 -4.38
CA LEU A 213 6.53 -16.64 -5.39
C LEU A 213 7.24 -17.99 -5.31
N ILE A 214 6.47 -19.08 -5.16
CA ILE A 214 7.00 -20.45 -5.12
C ILE A 214 6.34 -21.26 -6.23
N GLY A 215 7.17 -21.91 -7.06
CA GLY A 215 6.71 -22.86 -8.08
C GLY A 215 7.28 -24.25 -7.82
N ASN A 216 6.44 -25.24 -7.53
CA ASN A 216 6.87 -26.61 -7.32
C ASN A 216 6.46 -27.49 -8.51
N LEU A 217 7.42 -28.22 -9.07
CA LEU A 217 7.29 -28.94 -10.33
C LEU A 217 7.75 -30.38 -10.23
N ASN A 218 8.94 -30.60 -9.69
CA ASN A 218 9.65 -31.89 -9.72
C ASN A 218 9.45 -32.66 -8.42
N TYR A 219 8.22 -33.15 -8.23
CA TYR A 219 7.86 -33.93 -7.05
C TYR A 219 8.52 -35.32 -7.06
N SER A 220 9.10 -35.72 -5.93
CA SER A 220 9.80 -37.01 -5.80
C SER A 220 8.85 -38.22 -5.83
N HIS A 221 7.63 -38.05 -5.35
CA HIS A 221 6.64 -39.14 -5.20
C HIS A 221 5.28 -38.82 -5.84
N HIS A 222 5.17 -37.74 -6.62
CA HIS A 222 3.92 -37.28 -7.23
C HIS A 222 4.15 -36.85 -8.69
N PRO A 223 3.10 -36.75 -9.52
CA PRO A 223 3.24 -36.34 -10.91
C PRO A 223 3.91 -34.97 -11.05
N ALA A 224 4.86 -34.85 -11.98
CA ALA A 224 5.52 -33.59 -12.25
C ALA A 224 4.64 -32.62 -13.06
N LEU A 225 4.77 -31.32 -12.77
CA LEU A 225 4.06 -30.20 -13.43
C LEU A 225 5.03 -29.41 -14.31
N MET A 226 4.51 -28.70 -15.33
CA MET A 226 5.35 -27.91 -16.26
C MET A 226 5.11 -26.41 -16.12
N ALA A 227 3.86 -25.99 -15.95
CA ALA A 227 3.48 -24.58 -15.96
C ALA A 227 4.12 -23.69 -14.88
N PRO A 228 4.38 -24.16 -13.63
CA PRO A 228 4.85 -23.28 -12.56
C PRO A 228 6.13 -22.48 -12.87
N ILE A 229 7.00 -22.97 -13.75
CA ILE A 229 8.20 -22.23 -14.20
C ILE A 229 7.80 -20.93 -14.89
N MET A 230 6.95 -21.02 -15.92
CA MET A 230 6.54 -19.87 -16.71
C MET A 230 5.64 -18.95 -15.91
N ASP A 231 4.75 -19.54 -15.11
CA ASP A 231 3.81 -18.81 -14.27
C ASP A 231 4.54 -17.91 -13.26
N VAL A 232 5.48 -18.50 -12.49
CA VAL A 232 6.29 -17.75 -11.52
C VAL A 232 7.16 -16.72 -12.21
N HIS A 233 7.80 -17.05 -13.35
CA HIS A 233 8.66 -16.09 -14.04
C HIS A 233 7.87 -14.88 -14.55
N GLN A 234 6.77 -15.10 -15.26
CA GLN A 234 6.00 -14.01 -15.84
C GLN A 234 5.38 -13.13 -14.75
N LEU A 235 4.79 -13.73 -13.72
CA LEU A 235 4.21 -12.99 -12.61
C LEU A 235 5.28 -12.21 -11.84
N ALA A 236 6.47 -12.78 -11.63
CA ALA A 236 7.59 -12.08 -10.99
C ALA A 236 7.95 -10.79 -11.74
N ASN A 237 8.07 -10.85 -13.06
CA ASN A 237 8.37 -9.68 -13.89
C ASN A 237 7.28 -8.61 -13.79
N LEU A 238 6.02 -9.00 -13.82
CA LEU A 238 4.89 -8.06 -13.72
C LEU A 238 4.83 -7.40 -12.34
N LEU A 239 5.04 -8.15 -11.27
CA LEU A 239 5.11 -7.61 -9.91
C LEU A 239 6.31 -6.67 -9.72
N GLN A 240 7.46 -6.98 -10.32
CA GLN A 240 8.62 -6.07 -10.33
C GLN A 240 8.30 -4.75 -11.04
N GLN A 241 7.53 -4.77 -12.14
CA GLN A 241 7.07 -3.54 -12.81
C GLN A 241 6.16 -2.70 -11.91
N LEU A 242 5.37 -3.36 -11.05
CA LEU A 242 4.58 -2.68 -10.01
C LEU A 242 5.44 -2.22 -8.83
N GLY A 243 6.76 -2.43 -8.82
CA GLY A 243 7.65 -2.00 -7.73
C GLY A 243 7.66 -2.95 -6.53
N PHE A 244 7.26 -4.22 -6.70
CA PHE A 244 7.45 -5.23 -5.67
C PHE A 244 8.91 -5.69 -5.60
N ARG A 245 9.37 -5.92 -4.36
CA ARG A 245 10.55 -6.71 -4.05
C ARG A 245 10.20 -8.18 -4.13
N VAL A 246 10.51 -8.79 -5.27
CA VAL A 246 10.16 -10.19 -5.54
C VAL A 246 11.29 -11.12 -5.11
N VAL A 247 10.92 -12.23 -4.47
CA VAL A 247 11.75 -13.43 -4.32
C VAL A 247 10.99 -14.57 -4.99
N SER A 248 11.59 -15.17 -6.02
CA SER A 248 10.98 -16.26 -6.79
C SER A 248 11.80 -17.53 -6.65
N LEU A 249 11.17 -18.63 -6.27
CA LEU A 249 11.85 -19.89 -5.93
C LEU A 249 11.17 -21.07 -6.60
N LEU A 250 11.97 -21.99 -7.13
CA LEU A 250 11.49 -23.25 -7.71
C LEU A 250 11.87 -24.47 -6.88
N ASP A 251 11.02 -25.50 -6.92
CA ASP A 251 11.25 -26.85 -6.38
C ASP A 251 11.80 -26.87 -4.96
N LEU A 252 10.98 -26.38 -4.03
CA LEU A 252 11.34 -26.29 -2.62
C LEU A 252 10.87 -27.51 -1.84
N THR A 253 11.75 -28.03 -0.99
CA THR A 253 11.37 -28.98 0.07
C THR A 253 10.52 -28.27 1.12
N ARG A 254 9.84 -29.04 1.99
CA ARG A 254 9.03 -28.44 3.05
C ARG A 254 9.86 -27.54 3.96
N GLU A 255 11.07 -27.97 4.33
CA GLU A 255 11.95 -27.16 5.18
C GLU A 255 12.34 -25.86 4.48
N GLU A 256 12.70 -25.94 3.20
CA GLU A 256 13.05 -24.77 2.38
C GLU A 256 11.86 -23.80 2.20
N MET A 257 10.64 -24.32 1.99
CA MET A 257 9.42 -23.51 1.93
C MET A 257 9.18 -22.75 3.23
N LEU A 258 9.28 -23.43 4.38
CA LEU A 258 9.11 -22.81 5.69
C LEU A 258 10.17 -21.73 5.95
N ALA A 259 11.43 -21.99 5.60
CA ALA A 259 12.51 -21.01 5.74
C ALA A 259 12.32 -19.80 4.82
N ALA A 260 11.89 -20.01 3.58
CA ALA A 260 11.58 -18.95 2.63
C ALA A 260 10.40 -18.08 3.12
N ILE A 261 9.35 -18.72 3.64
CA ILE A 261 8.21 -18.03 4.24
C ILE A 261 8.65 -17.23 5.47
N GLU A 262 9.48 -17.79 6.35
CA GLU A 262 10.00 -17.06 7.51
C GLU A 262 10.77 -15.79 7.07
N LYS A 263 11.60 -15.89 6.03
CA LYS A 263 12.31 -14.75 5.46
C LYS A 263 11.38 -13.72 4.83
N PHE A 264 10.35 -14.17 4.13
CA PHE A 264 9.30 -13.29 3.61
C PHE A 264 8.59 -12.53 4.73
N ILE A 265 8.16 -13.21 5.79
CA ILE A 265 7.51 -12.60 6.95
C ILE A 265 8.44 -11.59 7.66
N GLN A 266 9.77 -11.82 7.66
CA GLN A 266 10.75 -10.86 8.20
C GLN A 266 10.84 -9.55 7.40
N LEU A 267 10.43 -9.54 6.13
CA LEU A 267 10.38 -8.34 5.30
C LEU A 267 9.08 -7.55 5.44
N LEU A 268 8.06 -8.13 6.07
CA LEU A 268 6.76 -7.50 6.28
C LEU A 268 6.72 -6.72 7.59
N ASP A 269 5.96 -5.62 7.57
CA ASP A 269 5.83 -4.69 8.68
C ASP A 269 4.60 -3.80 8.46
N ARG A 270 4.37 -2.85 9.38
CA ARG A 270 3.25 -1.92 9.32
C ARG A 270 3.22 -1.16 8.00
N GLY A 271 2.08 -1.23 7.32
CA GLY A 271 1.85 -0.51 6.07
C GLY A 271 2.38 -1.19 4.80
N VAL A 272 3.09 -2.32 4.92
CA VAL A 272 3.64 -3.05 3.77
C VAL A 272 2.53 -3.80 3.03
N TYR A 273 2.63 -3.89 1.70
CA TYR A 273 1.82 -4.82 0.91
C TYR A 273 2.59 -6.12 0.75
N GLY A 274 2.05 -7.19 1.33
CA GLY A 274 2.59 -8.54 1.19
C GLY A 274 1.78 -9.35 0.19
N LEU A 275 2.45 -9.95 -0.77
CA LEU A 275 1.86 -10.89 -1.72
C LEU A 275 2.57 -12.24 -1.65
N PHE A 276 1.81 -13.31 -1.43
CA PHE A 276 2.31 -14.66 -1.48
C PHE A 276 1.61 -15.40 -2.62
N TYR A 277 2.40 -15.96 -3.52
CA TYR A 277 1.92 -16.74 -4.66
C TYR A 277 2.54 -18.13 -4.63
N TYR A 278 1.71 -19.13 -4.92
CA TYR A 278 2.17 -20.51 -5.04
C TYR A 278 1.51 -21.19 -6.24
N ALA A 279 2.33 -21.87 -7.05
CA ALA A 279 1.90 -22.75 -8.11
C ALA A 279 2.46 -24.16 -7.89
N GLY A 280 1.59 -25.17 -7.90
CA GLY A 280 1.97 -26.57 -7.70
C GLY A 280 0.83 -27.43 -7.18
N HIS A 281 1.17 -28.62 -6.68
CA HIS A 281 0.20 -29.46 -5.97
C HIS A 281 -0.26 -28.82 -4.66
N GLY A 282 -1.54 -28.96 -4.38
CA GLY A 282 -2.21 -28.45 -3.20
C GLY A 282 -3.52 -29.18 -2.95
N TYR A 283 -4.07 -29.02 -1.75
CA TYR A 283 -5.37 -29.55 -1.38
C TYR A 283 -6.03 -28.68 -0.31
N GLU A 284 -7.34 -28.87 -0.15
CA GLU A 284 -8.11 -28.25 0.92
C GLU A 284 -8.72 -29.29 1.85
N HIS A 285 -8.78 -28.96 3.15
CA HIS A 285 -9.55 -29.72 4.13
C HIS A 285 -10.13 -28.84 5.22
N ALA A 286 -11.44 -28.94 5.43
CA ALA A 286 -12.17 -28.16 6.43
C ALA A 286 -11.84 -26.65 6.31
N GLY A 287 -11.85 -26.13 5.09
CA GLY A 287 -11.50 -24.74 4.76
C GLY A 287 -10.01 -24.37 4.91
N ARG A 288 -9.12 -25.34 5.16
CA ARG A 288 -7.67 -25.13 5.31
C ARG A 288 -6.95 -25.55 4.05
N ASN A 289 -6.14 -24.65 3.50
CA ASN A 289 -5.40 -24.86 2.26
C ASN A 289 -3.97 -25.30 2.58
N TYR A 290 -3.49 -26.31 1.88
CA TYR A 290 -2.18 -26.92 2.10
C TYR A 290 -1.38 -26.97 0.81
N LEU A 291 -0.16 -26.45 0.87
CA LEU A 291 0.79 -26.46 -0.24
C LEU A 291 1.70 -27.70 -0.11
N VAL A 292 1.79 -28.49 -1.17
CA VAL A 292 2.56 -29.75 -1.16
C VAL A 292 3.99 -29.48 -1.59
N ALA A 293 4.96 -29.83 -0.74
CA ALA A 293 6.37 -29.70 -1.05
C ALA A 293 6.87 -30.80 -2.00
N VAL A 294 7.99 -30.56 -2.71
CA VAL A 294 8.52 -31.53 -3.69
C VAL A 294 8.99 -32.85 -3.07
N ASP A 295 9.34 -32.82 -1.79
CA ASP A 295 9.79 -33.97 -0.99
C ASP A 295 8.65 -34.69 -0.25
N ALA A 296 7.40 -34.28 -0.46
CA ALA A 296 6.25 -34.90 0.20
C ALA A 296 6.15 -36.41 -0.13
N PRO A 297 5.91 -37.29 0.86
CA PRO A 297 5.76 -38.72 0.64
C PRO A 297 4.42 -39.05 -0.04
N GLN A 298 4.21 -40.31 -0.41
CA GLN A 298 2.93 -40.81 -0.90
C GLN A 298 2.42 -41.95 0.03
N PRO A 299 1.27 -41.80 0.71
CA PRO A 299 0.46 -40.58 0.81
C PRO A 299 1.13 -39.52 1.70
N TYR A 300 0.89 -38.23 1.43
CA TYR A 300 1.29 -37.14 2.33
C TYR A 300 0.24 -36.90 3.41
N ARG A 301 0.58 -36.07 4.41
CA ARG A 301 -0.27 -35.60 5.50
C ARG A 301 -0.07 -34.09 5.72
N PRO A 302 -0.91 -33.40 6.51
CA PRO A 302 -0.71 -32.00 6.86
C PRO A 302 0.68 -31.69 7.42
N GLU A 303 1.31 -32.62 8.15
CA GLU A 303 2.69 -32.43 8.64
C GLU A 303 3.73 -32.33 7.52
N ASN A 304 3.47 -32.87 6.33
CA ASN A 304 4.37 -32.82 5.17
C ASN A 304 4.12 -31.59 4.27
N CYS A 305 3.13 -30.77 4.61
CA CYS A 305 2.69 -29.64 3.79
C CYS A 305 2.82 -28.31 4.55
N VAL A 306 2.58 -27.21 3.85
CA VAL A 306 2.52 -25.87 4.43
C VAL A 306 1.07 -25.39 4.47
N CYS A 307 0.56 -25.07 5.66
CA CYS A 307 -0.78 -24.54 5.85
C CYS A 307 -0.83 -23.03 5.55
N VAL A 308 -1.60 -22.64 4.52
CA VAL A 308 -1.69 -21.24 4.05
C VAL A 308 -2.26 -20.31 5.11
N GLN A 309 -3.24 -20.77 5.91
CA GLN A 309 -3.85 -19.95 6.96
C GLN A 309 -2.83 -19.55 8.04
N ARG A 310 -1.79 -20.37 8.28
CA ARG A 310 -0.69 -19.99 9.18
C ARG A 310 0.16 -18.87 8.59
N VAL A 311 0.44 -18.93 7.28
CA VAL A 311 1.16 -17.85 6.57
C VAL A 311 0.36 -16.55 6.65
N MET A 312 -0.95 -16.59 6.37
CA MET A 312 -1.81 -15.39 6.45
C MET A 312 -1.81 -14.78 7.86
N ARG A 313 -1.89 -15.62 8.91
CA ARG A 313 -1.80 -15.12 10.29
C ARG A 313 -0.47 -14.42 10.54
N SER A 314 0.64 -15.04 10.15
CA SER A 314 1.97 -14.43 10.30
C SER A 314 2.08 -13.10 9.56
N MET A 315 1.40 -12.92 8.42
CA MET A 315 1.32 -11.63 7.73
C MET A 315 0.48 -10.61 8.52
N GLN A 316 -0.67 -11.02 9.08
CA GLN A 316 -1.50 -10.14 9.92
C GLN A 316 -0.77 -9.67 11.18
N GLU A 317 0.03 -10.54 11.82
CA GLU A 317 0.85 -10.19 12.98
C GLU A 317 1.89 -9.11 12.68
N LYS A 318 2.26 -8.94 11.40
CA LYS A 318 3.15 -7.88 10.91
C LYS A 318 2.43 -6.56 10.61
N GLN A 319 1.12 -6.47 10.83
CA GLN A 319 0.32 -5.25 10.61
C GLN A 319 0.42 -4.69 9.18
N THR A 320 0.54 -5.57 8.19
CA THR A 320 0.54 -5.20 6.76
C THR A 320 -0.68 -4.35 6.40
N ALA A 321 -0.54 -3.45 5.42
CA ALA A 321 -1.70 -2.70 4.91
C ALA A 321 -2.52 -3.51 3.89
N LEU A 322 -1.89 -4.50 3.24
CA LEU A 322 -2.53 -5.42 2.31
C LEU A 322 -1.83 -6.79 2.39
N SER A 323 -2.61 -7.86 2.51
CA SER A 323 -2.13 -9.25 2.49
C SER A 323 -2.87 -10.05 1.42
N VAL A 324 -2.16 -10.43 0.36
CA VAL A 324 -2.73 -11.17 -0.78
C VAL A 324 -2.14 -12.58 -0.85
N MET A 325 -3.02 -13.58 -0.97
CA MET A 325 -2.68 -14.98 -1.23
C MET A 325 -3.23 -15.38 -2.60
N LEU A 326 -2.36 -15.75 -3.52
CA LEU A 326 -2.73 -16.24 -4.85
C LEU A 326 -2.32 -17.70 -4.95
N LEU A 327 -3.29 -18.62 -5.01
CA LEU A 327 -3.06 -20.06 -4.96
C LEU A 327 -3.45 -20.71 -6.29
N ASP A 328 -2.45 -21.05 -7.09
CA ASP A 328 -2.59 -21.81 -8.34
C ASP A 328 -2.40 -23.31 -8.07
N THR A 329 -3.39 -23.89 -7.38
CA THR A 329 -3.38 -25.30 -6.96
C THR A 329 -4.75 -25.94 -7.13
N CYS A 330 -4.77 -27.27 -7.24
CA CYS A 330 -5.98 -28.03 -6.91
C CYS A 330 -6.40 -27.77 -5.46
N ARG A 331 -7.69 -27.93 -5.19
CA ARG A 331 -8.29 -27.83 -3.83
C ARG A 331 -9.11 -29.06 -3.47
N LYS A 332 -8.93 -30.12 -4.25
CA LYS A 332 -9.55 -31.42 -4.02
C LYS A 332 -8.97 -32.13 -2.81
N TRP A 333 -9.84 -32.74 -2.01
CA TRP A 333 -9.43 -33.49 -0.84
C TRP A 333 -9.04 -34.93 -1.20
N TYR A 334 -7.90 -35.42 -0.69
CA TYR A 334 -7.35 -36.72 -1.10
C TYR A 334 -7.29 -37.78 0.01
N ASN A 335 -7.40 -37.42 1.30
CA ASN A 335 -7.22 -38.38 2.41
C ASN A 335 -8.17 -38.10 3.59
N GLN A 336 -9.33 -38.76 3.61
CA GLN A 336 -10.41 -38.57 4.60
C GLN A 336 -10.02 -38.79 6.06
N ASP A 337 -8.97 -39.56 6.35
CA ASP A 337 -8.64 -39.95 7.73
C ASP A 337 -7.65 -39.00 8.43
N CYS A 338 -7.17 -37.94 7.75
CA CYS A 338 -6.13 -37.08 8.34
C CYS A 338 -6.69 -35.83 9.05
N ILE A 339 -6.22 -35.62 10.28
CA ILE A 339 -6.66 -34.53 11.16
C ILE A 339 -6.15 -33.20 10.60
N PRO A 340 -7.02 -32.22 10.30
CA PRO A 340 -6.56 -30.94 9.80
C PRO A 340 -5.81 -30.16 10.89
N SER A 341 -4.82 -29.36 10.46
CA SER A 341 -3.95 -28.58 11.34
C SER A 341 -4.72 -27.61 12.24
N GLY A 342 -4.48 -27.64 13.55
CA GLY A 342 -5.00 -26.62 14.47
C GLY A 342 -4.56 -25.21 14.05
N ILE A 343 -5.53 -24.31 13.91
CA ILE A 343 -5.33 -22.90 13.60
C ILE A 343 -6.10 -22.03 14.61
N MET A 344 -5.47 -20.96 15.09
CA MET A 344 -6.19 -19.86 15.71
C MET A 344 -6.97 -19.06 14.65
N PRO A 345 -8.13 -18.49 15.01
CA PRO A 345 -8.89 -17.62 14.11
C PRO A 345 -8.06 -16.46 13.59
N LEU A 346 -8.31 -16.04 12.34
CA LEU A 346 -7.74 -14.82 11.79
C LEU A 346 -8.44 -13.60 12.39
N GLY A 347 -7.70 -12.51 12.60
CA GLY A 347 -8.28 -11.27 13.11
C GLY A 347 -9.08 -10.52 12.03
N PRO A 348 -10.09 -9.69 12.39
CA PRO A 348 -10.90 -8.92 11.45
C PRO A 348 -10.18 -7.64 10.96
N THR A 349 -8.95 -7.79 10.45
CA THR A 349 -8.06 -6.69 10.05
C THR A 349 -8.57 -5.90 8.85
N GLY A 350 -9.37 -6.52 7.98
CA GLY A 350 -10.01 -5.83 6.85
C GLY A 350 -9.08 -5.52 5.68
N ASN A 351 -8.01 -6.31 5.53
CA ASN A 351 -6.90 -6.09 4.58
C ASN A 351 -6.45 -7.37 3.85
N THR A 352 -7.22 -8.45 3.95
CA THR A 352 -6.85 -9.76 3.40
C THR A 352 -7.60 -10.07 2.10
N VAL A 353 -6.91 -10.71 1.15
CA VAL A 353 -7.46 -11.16 -0.13
C VAL A 353 -6.88 -12.53 -0.47
N TYR A 354 -7.74 -13.47 -0.83
CA TYR A 354 -7.39 -14.75 -1.41
C TYR A 354 -7.95 -14.83 -2.83
N GLY A 355 -7.09 -15.15 -3.79
CA GLY A 355 -7.47 -15.57 -5.14
C GLY A 355 -7.09 -17.04 -5.32
N TYR A 356 -8.10 -17.90 -5.37
CA TYR A 356 -7.91 -19.32 -5.62
C TYR A 356 -8.13 -19.59 -7.11
N ALA A 357 -7.21 -20.31 -7.75
CA ALA A 357 -7.33 -20.66 -9.16
C ALA A 357 -8.55 -21.53 -9.48
N THR A 358 -9.09 -22.22 -8.50
CA THR A 358 -10.26 -23.11 -8.62
C THR A 358 -11.13 -23.06 -7.36
N CYS A 359 -12.38 -23.54 -7.45
CA CYS A 359 -13.31 -23.64 -6.33
C CYS A 359 -12.88 -24.69 -5.29
N GLU A 360 -13.54 -24.69 -4.12
CA GLU A 360 -13.41 -25.79 -3.15
C GLU A 360 -13.76 -27.14 -3.81
N ASP A 361 -12.98 -28.17 -3.48
CA ASP A 361 -13.08 -29.53 -4.03
C ASP A 361 -12.91 -29.65 -5.57
N ALA A 362 -12.35 -28.63 -6.21
CA ALA A 362 -12.11 -28.62 -7.66
C ALA A 362 -10.61 -28.70 -8.03
N GLU A 363 -10.35 -28.93 -9.32
CA GLU A 363 -9.02 -29.06 -9.91
C GLU A 363 -8.60 -27.75 -10.60
N ALA A 364 -7.29 -27.48 -10.64
CA ALA A 364 -6.69 -26.42 -11.43
C ALA A 364 -5.87 -27.03 -12.58
N PHE A 365 -5.85 -26.37 -13.73
CA PHE A 365 -5.35 -26.93 -14.99
C PHE A 365 -4.21 -26.10 -15.58
N GLU A 366 -3.29 -26.80 -16.26
CA GLU A 366 -2.28 -26.22 -17.15
C GLU A 366 -2.57 -26.56 -18.61
N VAL A 367 -2.28 -25.64 -19.52
CA VAL A 367 -2.30 -25.90 -20.96
C VAL A 367 -0.93 -26.35 -21.41
N GLN A 368 -0.90 -27.28 -22.36
CA GLN A 368 0.32 -27.61 -23.11
C GLN A 368 0.10 -27.20 -24.57
N ASP A 369 0.75 -26.13 -25.00
CA ASP A 369 0.71 -25.65 -26.38
C ASP A 369 2.13 -25.52 -26.95
N GLY A 370 2.52 -26.46 -27.81
CA GLY A 370 3.73 -26.37 -28.65
C GLY A 370 5.00 -25.87 -27.94
N GLY A 371 5.29 -26.40 -26.75
CA GLY A 371 6.48 -26.05 -25.97
C GLY A 371 6.28 -25.00 -24.85
N LYS A 372 5.16 -24.28 -24.83
CA LYS A 372 4.78 -23.38 -23.72
C LYS A 372 3.75 -24.05 -22.84
N SER A 373 4.04 -24.13 -21.55
CA SER A 373 3.04 -24.50 -20.55
C SER A 373 2.81 -23.32 -19.60
N THR A 374 1.55 -22.98 -19.42
CA THR A 374 1.10 -21.88 -18.54
C THR A 374 -0.16 -22.36 -17.82
N GLY A 375 -0.25 -22.05 -16.54
CA GLY A 375 -1.43 -22.31 -15.73
C GLY A 375 -2.58 -21.46 -16.27
N ILE A 376 -3.78 -22.05 -16.39
CA ILE A 376 -4.95 -21.32 -16.91
C ILE A 376 -5.24 -20.08 -16.07
N PHE A 377 -5.13 -20.19 -14.74
CA PHE A 377 -5.31 -19.06 -13.84
C PHE A 377 -4.24 -17.98 -14.08
N THR A 378 -2.98 -18.37 -14.12
CA THR A 378 -1.87 -17.44 -14.29
C THR A 378 -1.88 -16.75 -15.67
N LYS A 379 -2.32 -17.43 -16.73
CA LYS A 379 -2.56 -16.84 -18.07
C LYS A 379 -3.41 -15.57 -17.98
N TYR A 380 -4.57 -15.64 -17.31
CA TYR A 380 -5.49 -14.52 -17.18
C TYR A 380 -5.04 -13.52 -16.10
N LEU A 381 -4.46 -14.02 -15.00
CA LEU A 381 -3.86 -13.16 -13.97
C LEU A 381 -2.82 -12.21 -14.57
N ASN A 382 -1.91 -12.73 -15.40
CA ASN A 382 -0.86 -11.94 -16.04
C ASN A 382 -1.41 -10.84 -16.97
N ALA A 383 -2.59 -11.05 -17.56
CA ALA A 383 -3.24 -10.05 -18.42
C ALA A 383 -3.80 -8.86 -17.63
N HIS A 384 -4.17 -9.07 -16.36
CA HIS A 384 -4.88 -8.06 -15.55
C HIS A 384 -4.07 -7.51 -14.38
N ILE A 385 -3.02 -8.19 -13.91
CA ILE A 385 -2.33 -7.85 -12.65
C ILE A 385 -1.77 -6.41 -12.60
N LEU A 386 -1.47 -5.82 -13.76
CA LEU A 386 -0.94 -4.45 -13.87
C LEU A 386 -2.02 -3.35 -13.79
N GLN A 387 -3.31 -3.73 -13.79
CA GLN A 387 -4.41 -2.76 -13.73
C GLN A 387 -4.41 -2.02 -12.39
N THR A 388 -4.74 -0.73 -12.43
CA THR A 388 -4.66 0.19 -11.28
C THR A 388 -5.86 0.12 -10.35
N GLU A 389 -6.78 -0.81 -10.58
CA GLU A 389 -7.99 -0.96 -9.79
C GLU A 389 -7.73 -1.70 -8.48
N LYS A 390 -8.75 -1.73 -7.62
CA LYS A 390 -8.76 -2.53 -6.39
C LYS A 390 -8.43 -3.98 -6.74
N VAL A 391 -7.54 -4.60 -5.96
CA VAL A 391 -7.06 -5.97 -6.23
C VAL A 391 -8.21 -6.99 -6.38
N THR A 392 -9.35 -6.79 -5.71
CA THR A 392 -10.52 -7.66 -5.86
C THR A 392 -11.17 -7.52 -7.25
N HIS A 393 -11.27 -6.31 -7.79
CA HIS A 393 -11.81 -6.08 -9.14
C HIS A 393 -10.88 -6.67 -10.22
N VAL A 394 -9.56 -6.60 -9.99
CA VAL A 394 -8.58 -7.28 -10.86
C VAL A 394 -8.85 -8.79 -10.89
N LEU A 395 -9.05 -9.41 -9.72
CA LEU A 395 -9.36 -10.85 -9.63
C LEU A 395 -10.74 -11.20 -10.21
N GLU A 396 -11.73 -10.30 -10.10
CA GLU A 396 -13.04 -10.47 -10.72
C GLU A 396 -12.93 -10.55 -12.25
N ARG A 397 -12.11 -9.69 -12.88
CA ARG A 397 -11.82 -9.79 -14.32
C ARG A 397 -11.13 -11.09 -14.71
N VAL A 398 -10.15 -11.53 -13.90
CA VAL A 398 -9.51 -12.83 -14.08
C VAL A 398 -10.55 -13.95 -14.03
N SER A 399 -11.51 -13.88 -13.10
CA SER A 399 -12.61 -14.85 -12.97
C SER A 399 -13.53 -14.85 -14.19
N GLU A 400 -13.90 -13.67 -14.70
CA GLU A 400 -14.74 -13.52 -15.89
C GLU A 400 -14.08 -14.10 -17.15
N ASP A 401 -12.81 -13.75 -17.38
CA ASP A 401 -12.11 -14.19 -18.59
C ASP A 401 -11.74 -15.68 -18.55
N LEU A 402 -11.38 -16.21 -17.37
CA LEU A 402 -11.20 -17.65 -17.17
C LEU A 402 -12.51 -18.40 -17.37
N GLY A 403 -13.64 -17.87 -16.88
CA GLY A 403 -14.97 -18.48 -17.07
C GLY A 403 -15.42 -18.56 -18.53
N ARG A 404 -14.84 -17.73 -19.41
CA ARG A 404 -15.05 -17.75 -20.87
C ARG A 404 -14.07 -18.65 -21.61
N ASP A 405 -13.03 -19.19 -20.95
CA ASP A 405 -12.05 -20.06 -21.61
C ASP A 405 -12.68 -21.43 -21.94
N PRO A 406 -12.76 -21.80 -23.24
CA PRO A 406 -13.45 -23.02 -23.67
C PRO A 406 -12.75 -24.30 -23.19
N LEU A 407 -11.48 -24.24 -22.79
CA LEU A 407 -10.72 -25.41 -22.34
C LEU A 407 -11.11 -25.84 -20.92
N VAL A 408 -11.60 -24.91 -20.10
CA VAL A 408 -11.88 -25.13 -18.67
C VAL A 408 -13.30 -24.75 -18.23
N THR A 409 -14.15 -24.28 -19.16
CA THR A 409 -15.56 -23.98 -18.87
C THR A 409 -16.22 -25.17 -18.17
N GLY A 410 -16.80 -24.93 -16.99
CA GLY A 410 -17.45 -25.96 -16.15
C GLY A 410 -16.50 -26.90 -15.39
N LYS A 411 -15.18 -26.68 -15.45
CA LYS A 411 -14.15 -27.51 -14.77
C LYS A 411 -13.32 -26.72 -13.77
N GLN A 412 -13.00 -25.47 -14.10
CA GLN A 412 -12.21 -24.58 -13.26
C GLN A 412 -12.91 -23.22 -13.22
N GLN A 413 -13.05 -22.65 -12.02
CA GLN A 413 -13.59 -21.32 -11.81
C GLN A 413 -12.84 -20.65 -10.66
N VAL A 414 -12.47 -19.38 -10.84
CA VAL A 414 -11.77 -18.63 -9.80
C VAL A 414 -12.69 -18.40 -8.61
N GLU A 415 -12.19 -18.65 -7.39
CA GLU A 415 -12.87 -18.27 -6.16
C GLU A 415 -12.10 -17.13 -5.48
N ILE A 416 -12.82 -16.09 -5.07
CA ILE A 416 -12.25 -14.90 -4.43
C ILE A 416 -12.82 -14.80 -3.02
N LYS A 417 -11.96 -14.78 -1.99
CA LYS A 417 -12.36 -14.53 -0.59
C LYS A 417 -11.58 -13.34 -0.05
N HIS A 418 -12.26 -12.30 0.45
CA HIS A 418 -11.55 -11.13 0.99
C HIS A 418 -12.27 -10.46 2.15
N THR A 419 -11.48 -9.74 2.97
CA THR A 419 -11.98 -8.79 3.97
C THR A 419 -11.59 -7.35 3.64
N LEU A 420 -10.94 -7.12 2.49
CA LEU A 420 -10.36 -5.84 2.08
C LEU A 420 -11.40 -4.70 2.04
N LYS A 421 -11.31 -3.80 3.02
CA LYS A 421 -12.20 -2.65 3.21
C LYS A 421 -11.84 -1.48 2.30
N GLU A 422 -10.56 -1.15 2.21
CA GLU A 422 -10.04 -0.01 1.46
C GLU A 422 -9.83 -0.37 -0.02
N PRO A 423 -9.89 0.61 -0.94
CA PRO A 423 -9.74 0.36 -2.39
C PRO A 423 -8.28 0.19 -2.82
N ARG A 424 -7.51 -0.63 -2.10
CA ARG A 424 -6.06 -0.83 -2.34
C ARG A 424 -5.81 -1.56 -3.65
N SER A 425 -4.90 -1.01 -4.46
CA SER A 425 -4.42 -1.60 -5.71
C SER A 425 -3.01 -2.15 -5.56
N LEU A 426 -2.64 -3.19 -6.30
CA LEU A 426 -1.22 -3.61 -6.39
C LEU A 426 -0.35 -2.53 -7.04
N ALA A 427 -0.96 -1.63 -7.83
CA ALA A 427 -0.31 -0.48 -8.47
C ALA A 427 -0.13 0.73 -7.55
N ASP A 428 -0.61 0.68 -6.30
CA ASP A 428 -0.47 1.79 -5.35
C ASP A 428 1.00 2.21 -5.18
N PRO A 429 1.29 3.53 -5.13
CA PRO A 429 2.66 4.01 -5.00
C PRO A 429 3.26 3.71 -3.63
N VAL A 430 4.58 3.53 -3.59
CA VAL A 430 5.33 3.35 -2.34
C VAL A 430 5.67 4.72 -1.74
N GLN A 431 5.24 4.96 -0.50
CA GLN A 431 5.55 6.17 0.26
C GLN A 431 6.51 5.85 1.41
N THR A 432 7.75 6.31 1.29
CA THR A 432 8.84 5.98 2.21
C THR A 432 9.06 7.02 3.31
N ALA A 433 8.32 8.15 3.27
CA ALA A 433 8.42 9.22 4.26
C ALA A 433 8.11 8.68 5.66
N GLY A 434 9.04 8.85 6.61
CA GLY A 434 8.92 8.36 7.98
C GLY A 434 9.30 6.88 8.22
N HIS A 435 9.72 6.15 7.18
CA HIS A 435 10.05 4.71 7.26
C HIS A 435 11.47 4.38 6.79
N THR A 436 12.37 5.36 6.80
CA THR A 436 13.70 5.25 6.19
C THR A 436 14.57 4.17 6.85
N ARG A 437 14.49 3.97 8.17
CA ARG A 437 15.31 2.98 8.87
C ARG A 437 14.86 1.55 8.57
N GLU A 438 13.55 1.32 8.65
CA GLU A 438 12.91 0.03 8.37
C GLU A 438 13.12 -0.37 6.91
N LEU A 439 12.99 0.59 5.98
CA LEU A 439 13.27 0.39 4.56
C LEU A 439 14.73 -0.04 4.33
N HIS A 440 15.72 0.60 4.97
CA HIS A 440 17.12 0.19 4.84
C HIS A 440 17.39 -1.24 5.32
N LEU A 441 16.75 -1.66 6.42
CA LEU A 441 16.88 -3.04 6.93
C LEU A 441 16.28 -4.05 5.96
N ARG A 442 15.10 -3.76 5.41
CA ARG A 442 14.45 -4.59 4.38
C ARG A 442 15.26 -4.63 3.10
N ASP A 443 15.79 -3.50 2.65
CA ASP A 443 16.71 -3.39 1.51
C ASP A 443 17.93 -4.29 1.68
N ALA A 444 18.57 -4.24 2.85
CA ALA A 444 19.74 -5.08 3.13
C ALA A 444 19.37 -6.56 3.11
N CYS A 445 18.24 -6.94 3.71
CA CYS A 445 17.77 -8.32 3.75
C CYS A 445 17.37 -8.84 2.36
N TRP A 446 16.64 -8.06 1.56
CA TRP A 446 16.23 -8.45 0.22
C TRP A 446 17.42 -8.50 -0.75
N ARG A 447 18.36 -7.54 -0.66
CA ARG A 447 19.59 -7.55 -1.46
C ARG A 447 20.45 -8.77 -1.19
N GLN A 448 20.44 -9.31 0.03
CA GLN A 448 21.15 -10.54 0.34
C GLN A 448 20.68 -11.68 -0.59
N ALA A 449 19.36 -11.87 -0.75
CA ALA A 449 18.78 -12.94 -1.56
C ALA A 449 18.89 -12.76 -3.09
N ASN A 450 19.14 -11.54 -3.58
CA ASN A 450 19.07 -11.21 -5.01
C ASN A 450 20.38 -10.60 -5.57
N LYS A 451 21.48 -10.65 -4.81
CA LYS A 451 22.76 -10.13 -5.27
C LYS A 451 23.41 -11.05 -6.30
N LEU A 452 23.50 -10.55 -7.54
CA LEU A 452 24.24 -11.20 -8.62
C LEU A 452 25.76 -11.10 -8.42
N PRO A 453 26.53 -12.13 -8.80
CA PRO A 453 27.98 -12.03 -8.89
C PRO A 453 28.41 -10.98 -9.92
N ARG A 454 29.56 -10.34 -9.68
CA ARG A 454 30.15 -9.42 -10.66
C ARG A 454 30.75 -10.21 -11.81
N LYS A 455 30.67 -9.68 -13.03
CA LYS A 455 31.40 -10.21 -14.20
C LYS A 455 32.90 -10.37 -13.90
N LYS A 456 33.50 -11.42 -14.42
CA LYS A 456 34.90 -11.78 -14.20
C LYS A 456 35.59 -11.99 -15.55
N ARG A 457 36.78 -11.43 -15.72
CA ARG A 457 37.65 -11.71 -16.87
C ARG A 457 38.81 -12.59 -16.44
N ARG A 458 39.19 -13.52 -17.32
CA ARG A 458 40.29 -14.45 -17.12
C ARG A 458 41.15 -14.47 -18.37
N MET A 459 42.42 -14.15 -18.19
CA MET A 459 43.45 -14.27 -19.22
C MET A 459 44.06 -15.66 -19.10
N PHE A 460 43.98 -16.44 -20.16
CA PHE A 460 44.59 -17.76 -20.27
C PHE A 460 46.07 -17.64 -20.68
N VAL A 461 46.87 -18.67 -20.39
CA VAL A 461 48.31 -18.67 -20.66
C VAL A 461 48.58 -18.54 -22.16
N CYS A 462 47.71 -19.12 -22.99
CA CYS A 462 47.72 -18.95 -24.44
C CYS A 462 47.38 -17.53 -24.95
N GLY A 463 47.03 -16.60 -24.06
CA GLY A 463 46.74 -15.19 -24.37
C GLY A 463 45.29 -14.91 -24.78
N VAL A 464 44.39 -15.89 -24.63
CA VAL A 464 42.95 -15.73 -24.86
C VAL A 464 42.30 -15.12 -23.61
N GLU A 465 41.48 -14.08 -23.79
CA GLU A 465 40.64 -13.54 -22.71
C GLU A 465 39.22 -14.12 -22.78
N VAL A 466 38.75 -14.68 -21.67
CA VAL A 466 37.36 -15.13 -21.49
C VAL A 466 36.69 -14.27 -20.42
N GLU A 467 35.52 -13.74 -20.75
CA GLU A 467 34.62 -13.07 -19.80
C GLU A 467 33.54 -14.05 -19.33
N VAL A 468 33.34 -14.14 -18.02
CA VAL A 468 32.23 -14.84 -17.38
C VAL A 468 31.26 -13.82 -16.82
N SER A 469 30.02 -13.85 -17.27
CA SER A 469 28.92 -12.98 -16.83
C SER A 469 27.75 -13.78 -16.27
N PHE A 470 26.81 -13.10 -15.60
CA PHE A 470 25.78 -13.72 -14.79
C PHE A 470 24.42 -13.06 -14.97
N SER A 471 23.35 -13.87 -15.02
CA SER A 471 21.96 -13.41 -14.98
C SER A 471 21.14 -14.31 -14.05
N ALA A 472 20.18 -13.75 -13.31
CA ALA A 472 19.29 -14.52 -12.45
C ALA A 472 17.99 -14.80 -13.20
N LEU A 473 17.61 -16.08 -13.27
CA LEU A 473 16.31 -16.49 -13.81
C LEU A 473 15.26 -16.55 -12.68
N PHE A 474 15.67 -17.12 -11.56
CA PHE A 474 14.92 -17.14 -10.30
C PHE A 474 15.89 -16.83 -9.16
N SER A 475 15.41 -16.51 -7.96
CA SER A 475 16.28 -16.29 -6.80
C SER A 475 17.09 -17.55 -6.43
N ASN A 476 16.70 -18.74 -6.90
CA ASN A 476 17.47 -19.98 -6.77
C ASN A 476 17.95 -20.62 -8.07
N VAL A 477 17.91 -19.89 -9.19
CA VAL A 477 18.42 -20.34 -10.49
C VAL A 477 19.25 -19.23 -11.14
N LEU A 478 20.56 -19.48 -11.29
CA LEU A 478 21.53 -18.56 -11.87
C LEU A 478 22.02 -19.08 -13.22
N MET A 479 22.06 -18.21 -14.22
CA MET A 479 22.71 -18.46 -15.50
C MET A 479 24.11 -17.84 -15.49
N ALA A 480 25.11 -18.63 -15.86
CA ALA A 480 26.46 -18.16 -16.14
C ALA A 480 26.73 -18.25 -17.65
N PHE A 481 27.33 -17.21 -18.22
CA PHE A 481 27.67 -17.14 -19.64
C PHE A 481 29.18 -16.97 -19.77
N ALA A 482 29.78 -17.65 -20.73
CA ALA A 482 31.17 -17.43 -21.13
C ALA A 482 31.25 -16.85 -22.54
N THR A 483 32.12 -15.86 -22.71
CA THR A 483 32.38 -15.23 -24.00
C THR A 483 33.88 -15.01 -24.17
N VAL A 484 34.44 -15.52 -25.26
CA VAL A 484 35.80 -15.25 -25.71
C VAL A 484 35.85 -13.82 -26.24
N LYS A 485 36.60 -12.94 -25.58
CA LYS A 485 36.72 -11.52 -25.97
C LYS A 485 37.86 -11.29 -26.93
N THR A 486 38.98 -11.98 -26.74
CA THR A 486 40.16 -11.85 -27.60
C THR A 486 40.72 -13.23 -27.94
N LYS A 487 41.25 -13.36 -29.16
CA LYS A 487 41.99 -14.55 -29.58
C LYS A 487 43.47 -14.30 -29.34
N GLY A 488 44.17 -15.28 -28.76
CA GLY A 488 45.61 -15.23 -28.58
C GLY A 488 46.34 -15.33 -29.93
N PRO A 489 47.58 -14.81 -30.02
CA PRO A 489 48.34 -14.74 -31.29
C PRO A 489 48.61 -16.12 -31.92
N ARG A 490 48.69 -17.17 -31.09
CA ARG A 490 48.94 -18.56 -31.49
C ARG A 490 47.72 -19.47 -31.41
N THR A 491 46.53 -18.93 -31.20
CA THR A 491 45.31 -19.74 -31.00
C THR A 491 44.35 -19.61 -32.18
N GLN A 492 43.75 -20.73 -32.59
CA GLN A 492 42.61 -20.80 -33.50
C GLN A 492 41.50 -21.70 -32.91
N ASP A 493 40.29 -21.66 -33.48
CA ASP A 493 39.18 -22.56 -33.12
C ASP A 493 38.88 -22.60 -31.60
N CYS A 494 38.87 -21.43 -30.96
CA CYS A 494 38.64 -21.30 -29.53
C CYS A 494 37.18 -21.60 -29.18
N THR A 495 36.95 -22.52 -28.26
CA THR A 495 35.65 -22.82 -27.65
C THR A 495 35.80 -22.88 -26.14
N VAL A 496 34.75 -22.51 -25.42
CA VAL A 496 34.75 -22.53 -23.95
C VAL A 496 33.69 -23.51 -23.47
N THR A 497 33.96 -24.21 -22.38
CA THR A 497 32.95 -24.96 -21.64
C THR A 497 32.97 -24.54 -20.17
N LEU A 498 31.78 -24.58 -19.56
CA LEU A 498 31.57 -24.20 -18.17
C LEU A 498 31.08 -25.41 -17.35
N SER A 499 31.60 -25.57 -16.14
CA SER A 499 31.09 -26.53 -15.15
C SER A 499 31.15 -25.97 -13.73
N SER A 500 30.37 -26.54 -12.82
CA SER A 500 30.26 -26.10 -11.42
C SER A 500 30.96 -27.04 -10.45
N ILE A 501 31.49 -26.46 -9.37
CA ILE A 501 32.05 -27.16 -8.21
C ILE A 501 31.44 -26.51 -6.96
N PRO A 502 30.65 -27.24 -6.15
CA PRO A 502 30.20 -28.62 -6.39
C PRO A 502 29.32 -28.75 -7.66
N PRO A 503 29.20 -29.96 -8.24
CA PRO A 503 28.32 -30.17 -9.39
C PRO A 503 26.87 -29.90 -8.98
N MET A 504 26.21 -29.04 -9.75
CA MET A 504 24.80 -28.67 -9.53
C MET A 504 23.91 -29.43 -10.51
N GLU A 505 22.81 -29.98 -10.01
CA GLU A 505 21.81 -30.64 -10.85
C GLU A 505 20.99 -29.63 -11.64
N ASP A 506 20.83 -29.84 -12.94
CA ASP A 506 19.96 -29.02 -13.77
C ASP A 506 18.54 -29.60 -13.81
N ILE A 507 17.64 -29.01 -13.02
CA ILE A 507 16.22 -29.39 -12.91
C ILE A 507 15.43 -29.31 -14.25
N PHE A 508 16.00 -28.69 -15.28
CA PHE A 508 15.38 -28.54 -16.60
C PHE A 508 15.85 -29.59 -17.62
N SER A 509 16.91 -30.34 -17.33
CA SER A 509 17.56 -31.26 -18.27
C SER A 509 16.89 -32.65 -18.41
N GLY A 510 15.72 -32.85 -17.79
CA GLY A 510 14.97 -34.12 -17.85
C GLY A 510 14.39 -34.44 -19.25
N PRO A 511 14.13 -35.74 -19.55
CA PRO A 511 13.57 -36.16 -20.84
C PRO A 511 12.21 -35.49 -21.10
N GLY A 512 12.11 -34.79 -22.25
CA GLY A 512 10.89 -34.11 -22.70
C GLY A 512 10.82 -32.59 -22.45
N ARG A 513 11.89 -31.95 -21.96
CA ARG A 513 11.89 -30.51 -21.57
C ARG A 513 12.91 -29.62 -22.29
N SER A 514 13.62 -30.14 -23.29
CA SER A 514 14.84 -29.51 -23.83
C SER A 514 14.62 -28.72 -25.13
N GLU A 515 15.28 -27.55 -25.18
CA GLU A 515 15.46 -26.55 -26.26
C GLU A 515 14.45 -25.41 -26.40
N GLU A 516 13.13 -25.64 -26.36
CA GLU A 516 12.15 -24.55 -26.56
C GLU A 516 11.98 -23.64 -25.33
N MET A 517 12.00 -24.22 -24.11
CA MET A 517 11.88 -23.47 -22.84
C MET A 517 13.00 -22.42 -22.71
N ASP A 518 14.18 -22.75 -23.22
CA ASP A 518 15.35 -21.87 -23.22
C ASP A 518 15.10 -20.66 -24.12
N SER A 519 14.49 -20.83 -25.30
CA SER A 519 14.17 -19.70 -26.18
C SER A 519 13.13 -18.72 -25.61
N LEU A 520 12.37 -19.11 -24.59
CA LEU A 520 11.28 -18.34 -23.99
C LEU A 520 11.68 -17.62 -22.71
N LEU A 521 12.58 -18.24 -21.95
CA LEU A 521 13.19 -17.68 -20.76
C LEU A 521 14.37 -16.76 -21.14
N PHE A 522 14.91 -16.90 -22.36
CA PHE A 522 16.07 -16.15 -22.84
C PHE A 522 15.73 -15.32 -24.09
N THR A 523 15.98 -14.02 -24.02
CA THR A 523 16.37 -13.29 -25.23
C THR A 523 17.83 -13.67 -25.52
N LYS A 524 18.10 -14.35 -26.64
CA LYS A 524 19.48 -14.56 -27.12
C LYS A 524 20.08 -13.21 -27.52
N SER A 525 20.48 -12.40 -26.54
CA SER A 525 21.30 -11.22 -26.77
C SER A 525 22.74 -11.56 -26.41
N GLU A 526 23.62 -11.32 -27.39
CA GLU A 526 25.08 -11.53 -27.40
C GLU A 526 25.55 -12.94 -27.79
N ASN A 527 26.55 -12.98 -28.68
CA ASN A 527 27.25 -14.19 -29.14
C ASN A 527 27.99 -14.85 -27.98
N THR A 528 27.30 -15.61 -27.13
CA THR A 528 27.91 -16.36 -26.02
C THR A 528 28.40 -17.71 -26.51
N ASP A 529 29.65 -18.05 -26.21
CA ASP A 529 30.27 -19.32 -26.63
C ASP A 529 29.82 -20.51 -25.77
N SER A 530 29.40 -20.27 -24.53
CA SER A 530 28.93 -21.30 -23.60
C SER A 530 27.99 -20.74 -22.55
N THR A 531 27.04 -21.57 -22.10
CA THR A 531 26.11 -21.27 -21.02
C THR A 531 26.11 -22.39 -19.99
N LEU A 532 25.92 -22.03 -18.72
CA LEU A 532 25.78 -22.97 -17.61
C LEU A 532 24.62 -22.52 -16.73
N ARG A 533 23.64 -23.41 -16.54
CA ARG A 533 22.52 -23.20 -15.63
C ARG A 533 22.84 -23.81 -14.27
N LEU A 534 22.66 -23.02 -13.21
CA LEU A 534 22.94 -23.38 -11.83
C LEU A 534 21.63 -23.32 -11.05
N CYS A 535 20.98 -24.46 -10.90
CA CYS A 535 19.70 -24.60 -10.21
C CYS A 535 19.88 -24.95 -8.73
N ALA A 536 18.78 -24.97 -7.97
CA ALA A 536 18.74 -25.41 -6.57
C ALA A 536 19.76 -24.69 -5.67
N LEU A 537 20.04 -23.40 -5.92
CA LEU A 537 21.04 -22.64 -5.16
C LEU A 537 20.74 -22.59 -3.66
N GLN A 538 19.49 -22.76 -3.26
CA GLN A 538 19.12 -22.84 -1.85
C GLN A 538 19.83 -24.01 -1.14
N LYS A 539 20.18 -25.09 -1.85
CA LYS A 539 20.89 -26.29 -1.34
C LYS A 539 22.37 -26.08 -1.05
N LEU A 540 22.95 -24.97 -1.53
CA LEU A 540 24.38 -24.74 -1.45
C LEU A 540 24.85 -24.42 -0.01
N THR A 541 25.72 -25.26 0.54
CA THR A 541 26.28 -25.08 1.88
C THR A 541 27.68 -24.44 1.88
N GLU A 542 28.42 -24.55 0.77
CA GLU A 542 29.78 -24.04 0.58
C GLU A 542 29.85 -22.93 -0.49
N SER A 543 31.06 -22.51 -0.89
CA SER A 543 31.24 -21.54 -1.98
C SER A 543 31.06 -22.23 -3.33
N LEU A 544 30.42 -21.56 -4.28
CA LEU A 544 30.27 -22.08 -5.64
C LEU A 544 31.42 -21.59 -6.51
N VAL A 545 32.12 -22.52 -7.15
CA VAL A 545 33.22 -22.26 -8.07
C VAL A 545 32.81 -22.68 -9.47
N ILE A 546 33.04 -21.81 -10.45
CA ILE A 546 32.85 -22.12 -11.86
C ILE A 546 34.20 -22.47 -12.47
N LYS A 547 34.30 -23.68 -13.00
CA LYS A 547 35.44 -24.12 -13.81
C LYS A 547 35.20 -23.72 -15.26
N VAL A 548 36.16 -22.98 -15.80
CA VAL A 548 36.17 -22.48 -17.18
C VAL A 548 37.24 -23.24 -17.94
N ASP A 549 36.82 -24.12 -18.83
CA ASP A 549 37.71 -24.91 -19.67
C ASP A 549 37.75 -24.27 -21.07
N LEU A 550 38.90 -23.67 -21.39
CA LEU A 550 39.16 -23.12 -22.72
C LEU A 550 39.82 -24.20 -23.57
N HIS A 551 39.19 -24.53 -24.68
CA HIS A 551 39.75 -25.40 -25.69
C HIS A 551 40.19 -24.54 -26.88
N TYR A 552 41.46 -24.58 -27.27
CA TYR A 552 41.94 -23.95 -28.53
C TYR A 552 42.80 -24.93 -29.36
N THR A 553 42.96 -24.65 -30.65
CA THR A 553 43.93 -25.35 -31.49
C THR A 553 45.16 -24.45 -31.58
N ASP A 554 46.34 -24.99 -31.24
CA ASP A 554 47.59 -24.25 -31.32
C ASP A 554 48.06 -24.14 -32.77
N ARG A 555 48.45 -22.94 -33.18
CA ARG A 555 48.79 -22.64 -34.59
C ARG A 555 50.06 -23.32 -35.06
N ASP A 556 51.03 -23.50 -34.17
CA ASP A 556 52.35 -24.02 -34.50
C ASP A 556 52.34 -25.55 -34.50
N SER A 557 51.83 -26.15 -33.43
CA SER A 557 51.78 -27.62 -33.25
C SER A 557 50.59 -28.30 -33.92
N LYS A 558 49.55 -27.54 -34.29
CA LYS A 558 48.25 -28.05 -34.78
C LYS A 558 47.51 -28.97 -33.80
N LEU A 559 47.93 -29.02 -32.54
CA LEU A 559 47.29 -29.83 -31.51
C LEU A 559 46.13 -29.08 -30.86
N ARG A 560 45.08 -29.83 -30.51
CA ARG A 560 43.96 -29.35 -29.69
C ARG A 560 44.40 -29.36 -28.22
N LEU A 561 44.44 -28.20 -27.59
CA LEU A 561 44.86 -28.03 -26.20
C LEU A 561 43.69 -27.54 -25.34
N THR A 562 43.75 -27.85 -24.05
CA THR A 562 42.78 -27.40 -23.05
C THR A 562 43.51 -26.72 -21.91
N GLU A 563 43.09 -25.51 -21.56
CA GLU A 563 43.50 -24.83 -20.34
C GLU A 563 42.28 -24.64 -19.42
N SER A 564 42.47 -24.78 -18.12
CA SER A 564 41.41 -24.67 -17.12
C SER A 564 41.69 -23.54 -16.14
N GLN A 565 40.68 -22.73 -15.84
CA GLN A 565 40.72 -21.76 -14.74
C GLN A 565 39.48 -21.89 -13.85
N GLN A 566 39.60 -21.42 -12.62
CA GLN A 566 38.51 -21.43 -11.64
C GLN A 566 38.09 -20.01 -11.27
N VAL A 567 36.79 -19.82 -11.12
CA VAL A 567 36.15 -18.55 -10.75
C VAL A 567 35.25 -18.81 -9.55
N ASP A 568 35.73 -18.45 -8.36
CA ASP A 568 34.90 -18.46 -7.15
C ASP A 568 33.90 -17.30 -7.17
N ILE A 569 32.62 -17.64 -7.07
CA ILE A 569 31.51 -16.68 -7.07
C ILE A 569 30.80 -16.60 -5.71
N GLY A 570 31.32 -17.25 -4.67
CA GLY A 570 30.75 -17.17 -3.33
C GLY A 570 29.46 -17.95 -3.21
N LYS A 571 28.51 -17.38 -2.45
CA LYS A 571 27.13 -17.85 -2.32
C LYS A 571 26.19 -16.88 -3.03
N PRO A 572 25.92 -17.08 -4.33
CA PRO A 572 25.10 -16.16 -5.10
C PRO A 572 23.63 -16.24 -4.69
N LEU A 573 22.90 -15.13 -4.86
CA LEU A 573 21.44 -15.08 -4.68
C LEU A 573 20.99 -15.68 -3.33
N VAL A 574 19.96 -16.54 -3.34
CA VAL A 574 19.37 -17.11 -2.12
C VAL A 574 20.32 -18.03 -1.34
N ALA A 575 21.40 -18.52 -1.94
CA ALA A 575 22.40 -19.34 -1.24
C ALA A 575 23.02 -18.59 -0.04
N SER A 576 23.03 -17.26 -0.09
CA SER A 576 23.53 -16.41 1.00
C SER A 576 22.57 -16.34 2.21
N CYS A 577 21.31 -16.77 2.06
CA CYS A 577 20.25 -16.62 3.07
C CYS A 577 20.14 -17.81 4.03
N LYS A 578 20.94 -18.87 3.86
CA LYS A 578 20.94 -20.09 4.69
C LYS A 578 19.51 -20.63 4.93
N LEU A 579 18.84 -21.05 3.86
CA LEU A 579 17.50 -21.66 3.97
C LEU A 579 17.49 -23.06 4.61
N HIS A 580 18.67 -23.66 4.83
CA HIS A 580 18.84 -24.88 5.62
C HIS A 580 19.03 -24.55 7.08
N ARG A 581 18.14 -25.00 7.96
CA ARG A 581 18.32 -24.84 9.40
C ARG A 581 19.16 -26.02 9.89
N ARG A 582 20.38 -25.76 10.37
CA ARG A 582 21.07 -26.74 11.23
C ARG A 582 20.26 -26.83 12.52
N ASN A 583 19.52 -27.92 12.69
CA ASN A 583 18.80 -28.21 13.93
C ASN A 583 19.75 -28.02 15.12
N HIS A 584 19.31 -27.21 16.08
CA HIS A 584 19.97 -27.11 17.37
C HIS A 584 20.05 -28.50 17.98
N THR A 585 21.27 -28.87 18.34
CA THR A 585 21.62 -30.08 19.08
C THR A 585 20.85 -30.14 20.39
N THR A 586 20.05 -31.20 20.55
CA THR A 586 19.72 -31.75 21.88
C THR A 586 20.52 -33.06 22.00
N PRO A 587 21.19 -33.33 23.13
CA PRO A 587 22.25 -34.33 23.19
C PRO A 587 21.72 -35.75 23.08
N ALA A 588 22.47 -36.57 22.34
CA ALA A 588 22.20 -37.96 22.04
C ALA A 588 21.93 -38.81 23.29
N LYS A 589 20.82 -39.56 23.29
CA LYS A 589 20.71 -40.81 24.03
C LYS A 589 20.90 -41.97 23.05
N LYS A 590 22.02 -42.66 23.20
CA LYS A 590 22.34 -43.95 22.59
C LYS A 590 21.18 -44.94 22.80
N LYS A 591 20.76 -45.62 21.74
CA LYS A 591 20.35 -47.03 21.78
C LYS A 591 20.83 -47.72 20.52
N GLU A 592 21.57 -48.80 20.74
CA GLU A 592 22.18 -49.71 19.77
C GLU A 592 21.16 -50.72 19.21
N GLY A 593 21.50 -51.28 18.04
CA GLY A 593 20.97 -52.53 17.46
C GLY A 593 19.78 -52.33 16.53
N ALA A 594 19.69 -52.89 15.32
CA ALA A 594 20.45 -53.98 14.70
C ALA A 594 20.31 -53.93 13.16
N SER A 595 21.22 -54.65 12.49
CA SER A 595 21.37 -54.82 11.03
C SER A 595 20.27 -55.65 10.38
N ALA A 596 19.89 -55.31 9.14
CA ALA A 596 19.50 -56.26 8.08
C ALA A 596 19.58 -55.50 6.73
N GLN A 597 20.63 -55.72 5.94
CA GLN A 597 20.72 -56.68 4.82
C GLN A 597 20.03 -56.23 3.53
N SER A 598 20.88 -56.15 2.51
CA SER A 598 20.64 -55.87 1.10
C SER A 598 20.07 -57.08 0.37
N MET A 599 19.11 -56.84 -0.52
CA MET A 599 18.87 -57.51 -1.82
C MET A 599 18.04 -56.50 -2.63
N GLY A 600 18.37 -56.04 -3.83
CA GLY A 600 18.99 -56.73 -4.94
C GLY A 600 17.90 -57.32 -5.82
N ASN A 601 17.50 -56.60 -6.88
CA ASN A 601 17.45 -57.06 -8.28
C ASN A 601 16.23 -56.72 -9.17
N ILE A 602 16.61 -56.33 -10.39
CA ILE A 602 16.05 -56.60 -11.72
C ILE A 602 15.02 -55.61 -12.31
N THR A 603 15.60 -54.85 -13.25
CA THR A 603 15.05 -54.21 -14.44
C THR A 603 14.18 -55.10 -15.34
N SER A 604 13.13 -54.51 -15.93
CA SER A 604 12.70 -54.86 -17.29
C SER A 604 12.14 -53.64 -18.02
N SER A 605 12.89 -53.18 -19.03
CA SER A 605 12.50 -52.23 -20.06
C SER A 605 11.66 -52.89 -21.14
N LYS A 606 10.68 -52.19 -21.73
CA LYS A 606 10.66 -51.86 -23.17
C LYS A 606 9.52 -50.88 -23.56
N PRO A 607 9.69 -50.08 -24.62
CA PRO A 607 8.91 -48.88 -24.92
C PRO A 607 7.80 -49.13 -25.96
N ARG A 608 6.81 -48.24 -26.00
CA ARG A 608 5.95 -48.05 -27.19
C ARG A 608 5.85 -46.56 -27.53
N LEU A 609 6.35 -46.24 -28.73
CA LEU A 609 6.16 -44.97 -29.43
C LEU A 609 4.75 -44.93 -30.02
N HIS A 610 4.05 -43.81 -29.84
CA HIS A 610 3.13 -43.26 -30.84
C HIS A 610 3.14 -41.74 -30.74
N GLN A 611 3.65 -41.08 -31.78
CA GLN A 611 3.49 -39.65 -32.03
C GLN A 611 2.21 -39.46 -32.83
N THR A 612 1.29 -38.65 -32.30
CA THR A 612 0.22 -37.99 -33.05
C THR A 612 0.26 -36.51 -32.71
N GLN A 613 0.42 -35.67 -33.72
CA GLN A 613 0.25 -34.22 -33.59
C GLN A 613 -1.19 -33.95 -33.16
N ALA A 614 -1.38 -33.32 -32.01
CA ALA A 614 -2.67 -32.89 -31.49
C ALA A 614 -2.59 -31.40 -31.13
N GLY A 615 -3.68 -30.67 -31.35
CA GLY A 615 -3.82 -29.27 -30.93
C GLY A 615 -3.75 -29.10 -29.40
N PRO A 616 -3.83 -27.85 -28.89
CA PRO A 616 -3.68 -27.58 -27.47
C PRO A 616 -4.69 -28.37 -26.63
N PHE A 617 -4.21 -29.07 -25.61
CA PHE A 617 -5.03 -29.84 -24.67
C PHE A 617 -4.69 -29.45 -23.23
N THR A 618 -5.65 -29.63 -22.32
CA THR A 618 -5.46 -29.34 -20.88
C THR A 618 -4.99 -30.58 -20.13
N ARG A 619 -4.07 -30.38 -19.19
CA ARG A 619 -3.62 -31.41 -18.24
C ARG A 619 -3.99 -31.01 -16.83
N LYS A 620 -4.44 -31.98 -16.05
CA LYS A 620 -4.79 -31.84 -14.62
C LYS A 620 -3.54 -32.02 -13.76
N ALA A 621 -3.48 -31.30 -12.64
CA ALA A 621 -2.62 -31.71 -11.52
C ALA A 621 -3.27 -32.91 -10.82
N GLU A 622 -2.97 -34.13 -11.29
CA GLU A 622 -3.55 -35.37 -10.74
C GLU A 622 -3.02 -35.68 -9.33
N CYS A 623 -3.94 -35.84 -8.37
CA CYS A 623 -3.67 -36.59 -7.13
C CYS A 623 -4.05 -38.05 -7.38
N ALA A 624 -3.05 -38.94 -7.49
CA ALA A 624 -3.31 -40.35 -7.74
C ALA A 624 -3.63 -41.11 -6.43
N ALA A 625 -4.89 -41.54 -6.27
CA ALA A 625 -5.27 -42.84 -5.70
C ALA A 625 -6.77 -43.14 -5.83
N LYS A 626 -7.12 -44.25 -6.50
CA LYS A 626 -8.23 -45.13 -6.10
C LYS A 626 -7.76 -46.57 -6.23
N VAL A 627 -7.64 -47.27 -5.11
CA VAL A 627 -7.73 -48.73 -5.08
C VAL A 627 -9.21 -49.06 -5.24
N ALA A 628 -9.55 -49.79 -6.29
CA ALA A 628 -10.92 -50.19 -6.57
C ALA A 628 -11.40 -51.21 -5.51
N VAL A 629 -12.48 -50.88 -4.81
CA VAL A 629 -13.32 -51.88 -4.13
C VAL A 629 -14.66 -51.90 -4.87
N THR A 630 -14.94 -53.04 -5.47
CA THR A 630 -16.14 -53.37 -6.23
C THR A 630 -17.31 -53.67 -5.30
N ARG A 631 -18.46 -53.05 -5.55
CA ARG A 631 -19.86 -53.46 -5.25
C ARG A 631 -20.71 -52.22 -5.57
N GLY A 632 -21.77 -52.18 -6.36
CA GLY A 632 -22.67 -53.15 -6.97
C GLY A 632 -24.02 -52.40 -7.05
N ASN A 633 -24.60 -52.29 -8.26
CA ASN A 633 -25.88 -51.66 -8.65
C ASN A 633 -27.02 -51.85 -7.62
N GLU A 634 -28.05 -51.01 -7.44
CA GLU A 634 -28.91 -50.23 -8.36
C GLU A 634 -29.75 -49.19 -7.52
N PRO A 635 -30.59 -48.31 -8.11
CA PRO A 635 -31.21 -47.16 -7.45
C PRO A 635 -32.66 -47.42 -6.97
N GLU A 636 -33.10 -46.68 -5.95
CA GLU A 636 -34.52 -46.50 -5.65
C GLU A 636 -34.84 -45.00 -5.48
N GLU A 637 -35.72 -44.51 -6.35
CA GLU A 637 -36.56 -43.34 -6.12
C GLU A 637 -37.53 -43.65 -4.97
N ASN A 638 -37.79 -42.70 -4.08
CA ASN A 638 -39.13 -42.52 -3.53
C ASN A 638 -39.32 -41.11 -2.95
N ASP A 639 -40.53 -40.64 -3.23
CA ASP A 639 -41.15 -39.36 -2.93
C ASP A 639 -41.50 -39.15 -1.44
N GLU A 640 -41.64 -37.86 -1.13
CA GLU A 640 -42.59 -37.20 -0.20
C GLU A 640 -42.59 -37.41 1.33
N ASN A 641 -42.63 -36.23 2.00
CA ASN A 641 -43.39 -35.83 3.19
C ASN A 641 -43.33 -36.64 4.50
N GLU A 642 -42.89 -36.00 5.59
CA GLU A 642 -43.80 -35.53 6.65
C GLU A 642 -43.05 -34.74 7.76
N LEU A 643 -43.70 -33.65 8.21
CA LEU A 643 -43.41 -32.97 9.46
C LEU A 643 -43.75 -33.88 10.66
N GLN A 644 -42.96 -33.81 11.74
CA GLN A 644 -43.55 -33.65 13.07
C GLN A 644 -42.54 -33.18 14.13
N ASP A 645 -43.07 -32.26 14.95
CA ASP A 645 -42.51 -31.66 16.14
C ASP A 645 -42.03 -32.65 17.20
N PHE A 646 -41.03 -32.23 17.98
CA PHE A 646 -41.07 -32.45 19.43
C PHE A 646 -40.57 -31.21 20.16
N THR A 647 -41.50 -30.58 20.86
CA THR A 647 -41.31 -29.53 21.87
C THR A 647 -41.12 -30.17 23.25
N PHE A 648 -40.23 -29.58 24.06
CA PHE A 648 -40.52 -29.12 25.42
C PHE A 648 -39.55 -27.98 25.77
#